data_AF-A0A3E1RB73-F1
#
_entry.id   AF-A0A3E1RB73-F1
#
_cell.length_a   1.000
_cell.length_b   1.000
_cell.length_c   1.000
_cell.angle_alpha   90.00
_cell.angle_beta   90.00
_cell.angle_gamma   90.00
#
_symmetry.space_group_name_H-M   'P 1'
#
loop_
_entity.id
_entity.type
_entity.pdbx_description
1 polymer ?
#
loop_
_entity_poly.entity_id
_entity_poly.type
_entity_poly.pdbx_seq_one_letter_code
_entity_poly.pdbx_strand_id
1 'polypeptide(L)'
;MTGNLADYATAYDTASQTLMLSRTVAGQNESVKIAGGTPSNFDNLVFANGTVNSNTLTLAVKNATAMPVPSLTETSLAPQGAASPTAQLNATIQAYSTNTASINMVGETFATTRPGIKFVVNGGSGIDTVYVADGQTVDASVLGFSVDLVYFRGNWADYTKTLLSSGTRIQFTRLINGNTESVIVSAGSPVNYDKLIFADGAVKSDQAKAAISIDPLGPINKVTDVDPTTVTPVISDDQVAAALATISGAADMNNADATRTSALVYKTAGVTGVTGDNLAAINDALNSQAVTGAAADTTPEIQKIVNAYKAILASADGSGNNTTTPLTGDQYNAIGVVGVSGSPVSGTPLALLDSAVDAKPPTGVDTIAELQSMADAANHVMAAAGGTSAQIAALTLDDLKALGVSGVNADNLPALIAAIGKVTPDSNIDSLGELQTVVTNAANSAANALQQIINAAESNNAVLTGLAASVFSAAGVTGVDTNTNLSSIDLALDSKTVTGTSANTTGKVQAIVDAYNAILASADNRVGNTSPALNGMQYTAIGVTGISGIAAPGTALNLLDDVLDGKARTDVDAVVEVQALANAAINVITATNGGPGLVSLDDLLALGITGVGPGTIRSVATAIGQVNLSTKVDTLMKLQGVVSTAAT
;
A
#
# COMPACT_ATOMS: atom_id res chain seq x y z
N MET A 1 -28.70 0.24 24.70
CA MET A 1 -29.14 -0.64 23.58
C MET A 1 -28.25 -0.36 22.38
N THR A 2 -27.69 -1.39 21.73
CA THR A 2 -26.66 -1.19 20.68
C THR A 2 -27.24 -0.92 19.28
N GLY A 3 -28.57 -1.01 19.09
CA GLY A 3 -29.25 -0.59 17.86
C GLY A 3 -30.00 0.73 18.00
N ASN A 4 -30.48 1.22 16.86
CA ASN A 4 -31.43 2.32 16.78
C ASN A 4 -32.80 1.88 17.31
N LEU A 5 -33.63 2.81 17.81
CA LEU A 5 -34.99 2.46 18.26
C LEU A 5 -35.79 1.70 17.19
N ALA A 6 -35.62 2.04 15.92
CA ALA A 6 -36.30 1.41 14.79
C ALA A 6 -35.90 -0.06 14.55
N ASP A 7 -34.75 -0.49 15.09
CA ASP A 7 -34.27 -1.87 14.96
C ASP A 7 -35.01 -2.83 15.88
N TYR A 8 -35.80 -2.31 16.83
CA TYR A 8 -36.52 -3.09 17.83
C TYR A 8 -38.01 -3.19 17.49
N ALA A 9 -38.52 -4.42 17.39
CA ALA A 9 -39.94 -4.70 17.51
C ALA A 9 -40.40 -4.39 18.94
N THR A 10 -41.56 -3.73 19.06
CA THR A 10 -42.09 -3.28 20.36
C THR A 10 -43.44 -3.92 20.66
N ALA A 11 -43.66 -4.31 21.92
CA ALA A 11 -44.93 -4.87 22.37
C ALA A 11 -45.23 -4.42 23.80
N TYR A 12 -46.50 -4.17 24.12
CA TYR A 12 -46.93 -3.86 25.48
C TYR A 12 -47.66 -5.06 26.09
N ASP A 13 -47.14 -5.57 27.20
CA ASP A 13 -47.80 -6.63 27.97
C ASP A 13 -48.77 -6.01 28.97
N THR A 14 -50.06 -6.20 28.74
CA THR A 14 -51.13 -5.68 29.58
C THR A 14 -51.20 -6.34 30.96
N ALA A 15 -50.78 -7.60 31.08
CA ALA A 15 -50.83 -8.36 32.34
C ALA A 15 -49.73 -7.90 33.30
N SER A 16 -48.51 -7.70 32.78
CA SER A 16 -47.38 -7.25 33.59
C SER A 16 -47.11 -5.74 33.55
N GLN A 17 -47.86 -4.99 32.73
CA GLN A 17 -47.74 -3.54 32.54
C GLN A 17 -46.33 -3.10 32.12
N THR A 18 -45.66 -3.91 31.30
CA THR A 18 -44.29 -3.66 30.84
C THR A 18 -44.22 -3.48 29.33
N LEU A 19 -43.24 -2.70 28.90
CA LEU A 19 -42.81 -2.62 27.51
C LEU A 19 -41.79 -3.71 27.20
N MET A 20 -42.00 -4.45 26.11
CA MET A 20 -41.01 -5.35 25.53
C MET A 20 -40.41 -4.73 24.27
N LEU A 21 -39.09 -4.75 24.18
CA LEU A 21 -38.31 -4.43 22.99
C LEU A 21 -37.60 -5.70 22.56
N SER A 22 -37.64 -6.05 21.28
CA SER A 22 -36.98 -7.26 20.78
C SER A 22 -36.41 -7.06 19.39
N ARG A 23 -35.30 -7.73 19.08
CA ARG A 23 -34.71 -7.74 17.74
C ARG A 23 -33.89 -9.00 17.52
N THR A 24 -33.60 -9.32 16.27
CA THR A 24 -32.72 -10.44 15.92
C THR A 24 -31.38 -9.89 15.43
N VAL A 25 -30.28 -10.30 16.05
CA VAL A 25 -28.90 -9.91 15.68
C VAL A 25 -28.09 -11.19 15.48
N ALA A 26 -27.51 -11.35 14.29
CA ALA A 26 -26.70 -12.52 13.94
C ALA A 26 -27.38 -13.88 14.24
N GLY A 27 -28.69 -13.97 14.04
CA GLY A 27 -29.48 -15.19 14.29
C GLY A 27 -29.94 -15.39 15.73
N GLN A 28 -29.54 -14.53 16.67
CA GLN A 28 -29.92 -14.59 18.07
C GLN A 28 -31.00 -13.54 18.38
N ASN A 29 -32.00 -13.90 19.19
CA ASN A 29 -33.03 -12.97 19.63
C ASN A 29 -32.58 -12.23 20.89
N GLU A 30 -32.45 -10.91 20.79
CA GLU A 30 -32.32 -10.02 21.93
C GLU A 30 -33.72 -9.56 22.34
N SER A 31 -34.06 -9.66 23.63
CA SER A 31 -35.28 -9.06 24.17
C SER A 31 -35.00 -8.35 25.49
N VAL A 32 -35.66 -7.22 25.69
CA VAL A 32 -35.57 -6.41 26.90
C VAL A 32 -36.99 -6.09 27.36
N LYS A 33 -37.30 -6.45 28.60
CA LYS A 33 -38.55 -6.13 29.26
C LYS A 33 -38.31 -4.98 30.24
N ILE A 34 -39.08 -3.91 30.10
CA ILE A 34 -38.84 -2.63 30.78
C ILE A 34 -40.13 -2.20 31.46
N ALA A 35 -40.03 -1.72 32.69
CA ALA A 35 -41.15 -1.06 33.36
C ALA A 35 -41.52 0.21 32.59
N GLY A 36 -42.80 0.44 32.35
CA GLY A 36 -43.24 1.62 31.61
C GLY A 36 -42.95 2.93 32.32
N GLY A 37 -42.83 2.93 33.65
CA GLY A 37 -42.69 4.15 34.44
C GLY A 37 -43.96 5.00 34.46
N THR A 38 -43.84 6.21 34.98
CA THR A 38 -44.88 7.25 35.06
C THR A 38 -44.29 8.59 34.59
N PRO A 39 -45.11 9.64 34.36
CA PRO A 39 -44.59 10.95 33.94
C PRO A 39 -43.57 11.58 34.90
N SER A 40 -43.58 11.22 36.18
CA SER A 40 -42.67 11.74 37.21
C SER A 40 -41.62 10.72 37.69
N ASN A 41 -41.70 9.47 37.22
CA ASN A 41 -40.75 8.41 37.57
C ASN A 41 -40.56 7.48 36.37
N PHE A 42 -39.52 7.76 35.59
CA PHE A 42 -39.22 7.06 34.35
C PHE A 42 -37.71 6.83 34.23
N ASP A 43 -37.36 5.79 33.48
CA ASP A 43 -36.00 5.56 33.03
C ASP A 43 -35.75 6.18 31.65
N ASN A 44 -34.50 6.57 31.39
CA ASN A 44 -34.03 6.96 30.07
C ASN A 44 -33.51 5.72 29.33
N LEU A 45 -34.12 5.42 28.19
CA LEU A 45 -33.74 4.31 27.32
C LEU A 45 -32.79 4.83 26.25
N VAL A 46 -31.52 4.45 26.36
CA VAL A 46 -30.45 4.93 25.48
C VAL A 46 -30.21 3.94 24.34
N PHE A 47 -30.49 4.37 23.11
CA PHE A 47 -30.29 3.67 21.84
C PHE A 47 -29.06 4.22 21.10
N ALA A 48 -28.64 3.53 20.02
CA ALA A 48 -27.53 3.99 19.19
C ALA A 48 -27.81 5.35 18.53
N ASN A 49 -29.08 5.64 18.23
CA ASN A 49 -29.51 6.91 17.63
C ASN A 49 -30.11 7.91 18.63
N GLY A 50 -29.96 7.70 19.93
CA GLY A 50 -30.39 8.67 20.94
C GLY A 50 -31.19 8.08 22.10
N THR A 51 -31.71 8.94 22.96
CA THR A 51 -32.37 8.58 24.21
C THR A 51 -33.88 8.84 24.16
N VAL A 52 -34.67 7.92 24.71
CA VAL A 52 -36.12 8.03 24.82
C VAL A 52 -36.57 7.75 26.26
N ASN A 53 -37.50 8.56 26.74
CA ASN A 53 -38.17 8.34 28.03
C ASN A 53 -39.03 7.05 28.00
N SER A 54 -38.81 6.14 28.93
CA SER A 54 -39.54 4.85 29.05
C SER A 54 -41.06 5.01 29.14
N ASN A 55 -41.58 6.02 29.85
CA ASN A 55 -43.02 6.30 29.94
C ASN A 55 -43.58 6.81 28.62
N THR A 56 -42.85 7.70 27.93
CA THR A 56 -43.26 8.18 26.60
C THR A 56 -43.29 7.05 25.58
N LEU A 57 -42.25 6.20 25.54
CA LEU A 57 -42.20 5.07 24.62
C LEU A 57 -43.31 4.05 24.93
N THR A 58 -43.50 3.72 26.21
CA THR A 58 -44.53 2.77 26.62
C THR A 58 -45.93 3.26 26.26
N LEU A 59 -46.23 4.54 26.46
CA LEU A 59 -47.51 5.12 26.05
C LEU A 59 -47.68 5.09 24.54
N ALA A 60 -46.61 5.32 23.77
CA ALA A 60 -46.67 5.25 22.31
C ALA A 60 -46.99 3.83 21.83
N VAL A 61 -46.33 2.82 22.39
CA VAL A 61 -46.57 1.40 22.07
C VAL A 61 -47.95 0.96 22.54
N LYS A 62 -48.33 1.26 23.79
CA LYS A 62 -49.61 0.88 24.40
C LYS A 62 -50.81 1.46 23.66
N ASN A 63 -50.71 2.71 23.19
CA ASN A 63 -51.80 3.41 22.52
C ASN A 63 -51.69 3.34 20.98
N ALA A 64 -50.72 2.58 20.46
CA ALA A 64 -50.44 2.46 19.03
C ALA A 64 -50.28 3.83 18.31
N THR A 65 -49.61 4.78 18.95
CA THR A 65 -49.30 6.10 18.36
C THR A 65 -47.90 6.12 17.74
N ALA A 66 -47.56 7.22 17.05
CA ALA A 66 -46.22 7.40 16.48
C ALA A 66 -45.12 7.24 17.55
N MET A 67 -44.05 6.54 17.19
CA MET A 67 -42.90 6.34 18.08
C MET A 67 -42.20 7.67 18.36
N PRO A 68 -41.76 7.91 19.61
CA PRO A 68 -41.01 9.11 19.96
C PRO A 68 -39.69 9.19 19.19
N VAL A 69 -39.31 10.40 18.77
CA VAL A 69 -38.00 10.65 18.17
C VAL A 69 -36.93 10.64 19.26
N PRO A 70 -35.89 9.79 19.15
CA PRO A 70 -34.81 9.78 20.14
C PRO A 70 -34.04 11.10 20.22
N SER A 71 -33.75 11.55 21.44
CA SER A 71 -32.92 12.72 21.71
C SER A 71 -31.45 12.40 21.51
N LEU A 72 -30.73 13.18 20.70
CA LEU A 72 -29.29 12.99 20.46
C LEU A 72 -28.39 13.45 21.63
N THR A 73 -28.99 13.91 22.74
CA THR A 73 -28.24 14.33 23.92
C THR A 73 -27.34 13.23 24.48
N GLU A 74 -27.79 11.97 24.41
CA GLU A 74 -27.02 10.82 24.86
C GLU A 74 -27.32 9.64 23.93
N THR A 75 -26.28 8.92 23.52
CA THR A 75 -26.38 7.70 22.70
C THR A 75 -25.61 6.57 23.33
N SER A 76 -25.94 5.33 23.00
CA SER A 76 -25.20 4.17 23.51
C SER A 76 -23.77 4.06 22.94
N LEU A 77 -23.49 4.78 21.85
CA LEU A 77 -22.17 4.90 21.23
C LEU A 77 -21.33 6.03 21.84
N ALA A 78 -21.97 7.00 22.50
CA ALA A 78 -21.35 8.14 23.18
C ALA A 78 -22.15 8.53 24.45
N PRO A 79 -22.08 7.74 25.53
CA PRO A 79 -22.86 7.96 26.74
C PRO A 79 -22.37 9.20 27.52
N GLN A 80 -23.30 10.02 28.02
CA GLN A 80 -22.97 11.16 28.88
C GLN A 80 -22.93 10.70 30.34
N GLY A 81 -21.82 10.94 31.03
CA GLY A 81 -21.65 10.50 32.42
C GLY A 81 -21.24 9.03 32.57
N ALA A 82 -20.59 8.46 31.56
CA ALA A 82 -19.91 7.18 31.70
C ALA A 82 -19.04 7.20 32.96
N ALA A 83 -19.25 6.21 33.82
CA ALA A 83 -18.44 5.99 35.00
C ALA A 83 -16.95 5.97 34.58
N SER A 84 -16.10 6.73 35.29
CA SER A 84 -14.64 6.63 35.20
C SER A 84 -14.24 5.14 35.14
N PRO A 85 -13.15 4.73 34.46
CA PRO A 85 -12.66 3.35 34.49
C PRO A 85 -12.50 2.76 35.91
N THR A 86 -12.39 3.63 36.92
CA THR A 86 -12.27 3.30 38.35
C THR A 86 -13.57 3.47 39.15
N ALA A 87 -14.66 3.93 38.56
CA ALA A 87 -15.90 4.16 39.27
C ALA A 87 -16.63 2.84 39.52
N GLN A 88 -16.86 2.53 40.80
CA GLN A 88 -17.68 1.40 41.22
C GLN A 88 -19.14 1.66 40.86
N LEU A 89 -19.65 0.89 39.90
CA LEU A 89 -21.06 0.86 39.53
C LEU A 89 -21.83 0.12 40.64
N ASN A 90 -22.61 0.81 41.48
CA ASN A 90 -23.40 0.17 42.54
C ASN A 90 -24.76 -0.39 42.07
N ALA A 91 -24.91 -0.66 40.77
CA ALA A 91 -26.15 -1.14 40.18
C ALA A 91 -26.37 -2.64 40.45
N THR A 92 -27.63 -3.03 40.62
CA THR A 92 -28.05 -4.44 40.61
C THR A 92 -28.69 -4.76 39.27
N ILE A 93 -28.13 -5.72 38.54
CA ILE A 93 -28.77 -6.30 37.35
C ILE A 93 -29.48 -7.58 37.79
N GLN A 94 -30.77 -7.69 37.51
CA GLN A 94 -31.53 -8.93 37.71
C GLN A 94 -31.74 -9.60 36.36
N ALA A 95 -31.21 -10.80 36.19
CA ALA A 95 -31.49 -11.66 35.06
C ALA A 95 -32.49 -12.73 35.48
N TYR A 96 -33.45 -13.02 34.59
CA TYR A 96 -34.46 -14.04 34.79
C TYR A 96 -34.40 -15.02 33.62
N SER A 97 -34.32 -16.32 33.92
CA SER A 97 -34.73 -17.36 32.97
C SER A 97 -36.21 -17.14 32.67
N THR A 98 -36.55 -17.10 31.39
CA THR A 98 -37.95 -16.88 30.95
C THR A 98 -38.55 -18.14 30.34
N ASN A 99 -37.76 -19.21 30.22
CA ASN A 99 -38.10 -20.34 29.40
C ASN A 99 -38.79 -21.48 30.17
N THR A 100 -39.75 -22.10 29.48
CA THR A 100 -40.55 -23.26 29.89
C THR A 100 -39.83 -24.58 29.58
N ALA A 101 -38.50 -24.62 29.73
CA ALA A 101 -37.74 -25.84 29.50
C ALA A 101 -38.29 -26.96 30.42
N SER A 102 -38.47 -28.16 29.87
CA SER A 102 -38.84 -29.30 30.73
C SER A 102 -37.71 -29.57 31.71
N ILE A 103 -38.04 -30.04 32.92
CA ILE A 103 -37.08 -30.34 33.98
C ILE A 103 -35.88 -31.12 33.42
N ASN A 104 -34.65 -30.63 33.66
CA ASN A 104 -33.38 -31.19 33.21
C ASN A 104 -33.03 -31.06 31.71
N MET A 105 -33.67 -30.15 30.96
CA MET A 105 -33.20 -29.76 29.62
C MET A 105 -32.20 -28.59 29.69
N VAL A 106 -31.52 -28.27 28.59
CA VAL A 106 -30.61 -27.11 28.51
C VAL A 106 -31.39 -25.82 28.83
N GLY A 107 -30.98 -25.11 29.87
CA GLY A 107 -31.52 -23.82 30.30
C GLY A 107 -30.76 -22.63 29.71
N GLU A 108 -30.85 -21.48 30.36
CA GLU A 108 -30.22 -20.24 29.92
C GLU A 108 -28.76 -20.13 30.36
N THR A 109 -27.97 -19.36 29.61
CA THR A 109 -26.59 -19.00 29.99
C THR A 109 -26.53 -17.55 30.45
N PHE A 110 -26.03 -17.34 31.65
CA PHE A 110 -25.83 -16.04 32.27
C PHE A 110 -24.33 -15.74 32.38
N ALA A 111 -23.91 -14.63 31.80
CA ALA A 111 -22.53 -14.14 31.90
C ALA A 111 -22.53 -12.61 31.97
N THR A 112 -21.60 -12.05 32.73
CA THR A 112 -21.36 -10.59 32.80
C THR A 112 -19.86 -10.35 32.74
N THR A 113 -19.47 -9.16 32.29
CA THR A 113 -18.09 -8.85 31.94
C THR A 113 -17.47 -7.69 32.72
N ARG A 114 -18.15 -7.15 33.76
CA ARG A 114 -17.62 -5.99 34.50
C ARG A 114 -17.72 -6.13 36.04
N PRO A 115 -16.60 -5.97 36.77
CA PRO A 115 -16.59 -5.84 38.23
C PRO A 115 -17.43 -4.65 38.72
N GLY A 116 -17.90 -4.73 39.97
CA GLY A 116 -18.65 -3.66 40.64
C GLY A 116 -20.18 -3.81 40.59
N ILE A 117 -20.72 -4.39 39.53
CA ILE A 117 -22.17 -4.62 39.41
C ILE A 117 -22.57 -5.88 40.19
N LYS A 118 -23.62 -5.77 41.03
CA LYS A 118 -24.25 -6.96 41.61
C LYS A 118 -25.14 -7.63 40.57
N PHE A 119 -24.82 -8.85 40.20
CA PHE A 119 -25.59 -9.64 39.26
C PHE A 119 -26.44 -10.67 39.99
N VAL A 120 -27.76 -10.50 39.99
CA VAL A 120 -28.70 -11.46 40.58
C VAL A 120 -29.26 -12.31 39.45
N VAL A 121 -29.06 -13.63 39.55
CA VAL A 121 -29.56 -14.61 38.58
C VAL A 121 -30.71 -15.37 39.21
N ASN A 122 -31.88 -15.28 38.57
CA ASN A 122 -33.04 -16.08 38.90
C ASN A 122 -33.26 -17.07 37.76
N GLY A 123 -33.05 -18.34 38.04
CA GLY A 123 -33.16 -19.41 37.06
C GLY A 123 -34.57 -20.03 37.00
N GLY A 124 -34.70 -20.97 36.08
CA GLY A 124 -35.97 -21.57 35.66
C GLY A 124 -36.12 -23.03 36.08
N SER A 125 -36.60 -23.86 35.15
CA SER A 125 -36.70 -25.32 35.33
C SER A 125 -35.73 -26.11 34.45
N GLY A 126 -34.97 -25.42 33.59
CA GLY A 126 -33.86 -26.00 32.84
C GLY A 126 -32.54 -25.90 33.59
N ILE A 127 -31.50 -26.55 33.07
CA ILE A 127 -30.11 -26.49 33.54
C ILE A 127 -29.51 -25.15 33.12
N ASP A 128 -29.53 -24.21 34.05
CA ASP A 128 -28.98 -22.89 33.85
C ASP A 128 -27.47 -22.89 34.06
N THR A 129 -26.75 -22.08 33.28
CA THR A 129 -25.30 -21.95 33.37
C THR A 129 -24.92 -20.52 33.75
N VAL A 130 -24.16 -20.34 34.82
CA VAL A 130 -23.69 -19.05 35.31
C VAL A 130 -22.16 -18.99 35.23
N TYR A 131 -21.62 -18.04 34.47
CA TYR A 131 -20.19 -17.74 34.45
C TYR A 131 -19.86 -16.55 35.34
N VAL A 132 -18.97 -16.75 36.30
CA VAL A 132 -18.47 -15.71 37.21
C VAL A 132 -17.18 -15.12 36.64
N ALA A 133 -17.19 -13.83 36.31
CA ALA A 133 -15.97 -13.09 35.94
C ALA A 133 -15.14 -12.70 37.18
N ASP A 134 -13.86 -12.39 36.98
CA ASP A 134 -12.97 -12.06 38.09
C ASP A 134 -13.44 -10.77 38.80
N GLY A 135 -13.51 -10.79 40.13
CA GLY A 135 -13.87 -9.60 40.92
C GLY A 135 -15.36 -9.24 40.90
N GLN A 136 -16.22 -10.12 40.37
CA GLN A 136 -17.65 -9.87 40.23
C GLN A 136 -18.44 -10.24 41.49
N THR A 137 -19.53 -9.50 41.77
CA THR A 137 -20.54 -9.92 42.74
C THR A 137 -21.71 -10.60 42.03
N VAL A 138 -21.93 -11.89 42.29
CA VAL A 138 -23.00 -12.73 41.72
C VAL A 138 -23.87 -13.30 42.84
N ASP A 139 -25.19 -13.21 42.70
CA ASP A 139 -26.18 -13.88 43.54
C ASP A 139 -26.96 -14.85 42.66
N ALA A 140 -26.50 -16.10 42.63
CA ALA A 140 -27.09 -17.23 41.93
C ALA A 140 -27.77 -18.17 42.93
N SER A 141 -28.39 -17.63 43.99
CA SER A 141 -29.03 -18.44 45.02
C SER A 141 -30.44 -18.93 44.66
N VAL A 142 -30.99 -18.48 43.52
CA VAL A 142 -32.37 -18.76 43.09
C VAL A 142 -32.37 -19.31 41.65
N LEU A 143 -31.53 -20.29 41.34
CA LEU A 143 -31.45 -20.88 40.00
C LEU A 143 -32.60 -21.85 39.66
N GLY A 144 -33.42 -22.25 40.64
CA GLY A 144 -34.70 -22.90 40.38
C GLY A 144 -34.69 -24.41 40.59
N PHE A 145 -35.39 -25.16 39.71
CA PHE A 145 -35.68 -26.59 39.89
C PHE A 145 -34.93 -27.46 38.87
N SER A 146 -33.60 -27.53 39.02
CA SER A 146 -32.70 -28.32 38.16
C SER A 146 -31.32 -28.47 38.84
N VAL A 147 -30.37 -29.17 38.21
CA VAL A 147 -28.95 -29.16 38.62
C VAL A 147 -28.23 -28.14 37.76
N ASP A 148 -28.09 -26.92 38.27
CA ASP A 148 -27.52 -25.81 37.51
C ASP A 148 -25.98 -25.78 37.59
N LEU A 149 -25.33 -25.10 36.65
CA LEU A 149 -23.88 -25.04 36.54
C LEU A 149 -23.38 -23.64 36.91
N VAL A 150 -22.49 -23.53 37.90
CA VAL A 150 -21.88 -22.25 38.28
C VAL A 150 -20.37 -22.36 38.11
N TYR A 151 -19.82 -21.64 37.14
CA TYR A 151 -18.41 -21.61 36.79
C TYR A 151 -17.67 -20.49 37.52
N PHE A 152 -16.78 -20.89 38.42
CA PHE A 152 -15.81 -20.08 39.16
C PHE A 152 -14.46 -20.11 38.45
N ARG A 153 -13.76 -18.98 38.38
CA ARG A 153 -12.45 -18.91 37.74
C ARG A 153 -11.28 -19.23 38.66
N GLY A 154 -11.46 -19.14 39.98
CA GLY A 154 -10.46 -19.54 40.96
C GLY A 154 -10.46 -21.03 41.24
N ASN A 155 -9.37 -21.50 41.84
CA ASN A 155 -9.33 -22.80 42.52
C ASN A 155 -10.22 -22.75 43.76
N TRP A 156 -10.72 -23.89 44.22
CA TRP A 156 -11.46 -24.00 45.47
C TRP A 156 -10.74 -23.31 46.63
N ALA A 157 -9.42 -23.45 46.73
CA ALA A 157 -8.60 -22.87 47.81
C ALA A 157 -8.51 -21.33 47.76
N ASP A 158 -8.77 -20.70 46.62
CA ASP A 158 -8.67 -19.24 46.45
C ASP A 158 -9.81 -18.51 47.17
N TYR A 159 -10.90 -19.21 47.46
CA TYR A 159 -12.11 -18.64 48.04
C TYR A 159 -12.19 -18.83 49.55
N THR A 160 -12.48 -17.74 50.26
CA THR A 160 -13.10 -17.79 51.59
C THR A 160 -14.53 -18.28 51.44
N LYS A 161 -14.97 -19.21 52.29
CA LYS A 161 -16.26 -19.90 52.18
C LYS A 161 -17.07 -19.69 53.46
N THR A 162 -18.28 -19.16 53.31
CA THR A 162 -19.17 -18.87 54.45
C THR A 162 -20.55 -19.46 54.21
N LEU A 163 -21.10 -20.14 55.21
CA LEU A 163 -22.50 -20.56 55.19
C LEU A 163 -23.39 -19.40 55.64
N LEU A 164 -24.36 -19.03 54.80
CA LEU A 164 -25.34 -17.98 55.06
C LEU A 164 -26.71 -18.56 55.39
N SER A 165 -27.60 -17.73 55.95
CA SER A 165 -29.02 -18.03 56.14
C SER A 165 -29.26 -19.39 56.81
N SER A 166 -28.58 -19.64 57.95
CA SER A 166 -28.65 -20.91 58.70
C SER A 166 -28.22 -22.16 57.92
N GLY A 167 -27.32 -22.01 56.92
CA GLY A 167 -26.78 -23.12 56.13
C GLY A 167 -27.60 -23.45 54.87
N THR A 168 -28.47 -22.54 54.42
CA THR A 168 -29.25 -22.70 53.18
C THR A 168 -28.58 -22.10 51.95
N ARG A 169 -27.58 -21.22 52.14
CA ARG A 169 -26.80 -20.62 51.07
C ARG A 169 -25.31 -20.68 51.38
N ILE A 170 -24.49 -20.71 50.34
CA ILE A 170 -23.02 -20.67 50.44
C ILE A 170 -22.56 -19.38 49.78
N GLN A 171 -21.67 -18.65 50.45
CA GLN A 171 -20.97 -17.52 49.88
C GLN A 171 -19.50 -17.86 49.69
N PHE A 172 -19.00 -17.62 48.49
CA PHE A 172 -17.60 -17.69 48.13
C PHE A 172 -17.08 -16.27 47.91
N THR A 173 -16.00 -15.89 48.59
CA THR A 173 -15.37 -14.58 48.40
C THR A 173 -13.88 -14.69 48.17
N ARG A 174 -13.34 -13.87 47.26
CA ARG A 174 -11.90 -13.67 47.09
C ARG A 174 -11.62 -12.23 46.67
N LEU A 175 -10.43 -11.72 47.01
CA LEU A 175 -9.95 -10.44 46.50
C LEU A 175 -9.13 -10.73 45.25
N ILE A 176 -9.53 -10.18 44.10
CA ILE A 176 -8.81 -10.30 42.84
C ILE A 176 -8.86 -8.97 42.10
N ASN A 177 -7.71 -8.50 41.62
CA ASN A 177 -7.59 -7.23 40.89
C ASN A 177 -8.15 -6.01 41.64
N GLY A 178 -7.97 -5.98 42.97
CA GLY A 178 -8.49 -4.91 43.83
C GLY A 178 -10.01 -4.92 44.03
N ASN A 179 -10.72 -5.90 43.46
CA ASN A 179 -12.17 -6.07 43.57
C ASN A 179 -12.50 -7.30 44.41
N THR A 180 -13.54 -7.20 45.23
CA THR A 180 -14.09 -8.36 45.96
C THR A 180 -15.00 -9.13 45.02
N GLU A 181 -14.54 -10.30 44.58
CA GLU A 181 -15.41 -11.31 43.99
C GLU A 181 -16.26 -11.92 45.10
N SER A 182 -17.58 -11.96 44.91
CA SER A 182 -18.52 -12.53 45.87
C SER A 182 -19.63 -13.27 45.15
N VAL A 183 -19.63 -14.60 45.26
CA VAL A 183 -20.63 -15.46 44.64
C VAL A 183 -21.48 -16.10 45.72
N ILE A 184 -22.80 -15.92 45.64
CA ILE A 184 -23.76 -16.60 46.52
C ILE A 184 -24.49 -17.65 45.70
N VAL A 185 -24.52 -18.89 46.20
CA VAL A 185 -25.23 -20.02 45.59
C VAL A 185 -26.16 -20.68 46.60
N SER A 186 -27.13 -21.45 46.12
CA SER A 186 -27.93 -22.34 46.97
C SER A 186 -27.03 -23.42 47.57
N ALA A 187 -27.18 -23.72 48.86
CA ALA A 187 -26.43 -24.79 49.50
C ALA A 187 -27.01 -26.19 49.20
N GLY A 188 -28.16 -26.25 48.53
CA GLY A 188 -28.77 -27.47 48.05
C GLY A 188 -29.13 -28.50 49.14
N SER A 189 -29.41 -29.70 48.65
CA SER A 189 -29.71 -30.94 49.37
C SER A 189 -29.27 -32.14 48.51
N PRO A 190 -29.23 -33.37 49.06
CA PRO A 190 -28.80 -34.55 48.30
C PRO A 190 -29.61 -34.86 47.03
N VAL A 191 -30.82 -34.29 46.89
CA VAL A 191 -31.71 -34.49 45.73
C VAL A 191 -31.95 -33.22 44.92
N ASN A 192 -31.44 -32.08 45.37
CA ASN A 192 -31.56 -30.79 44.68
C ASN A 192 -30.30 -29.97 44.99
N TYR A 193 -29.33 -30.01 44.09
CA TYR A 193 -28.01 -29.40 44.24
C TYR A 193 -27.57 -28.81 42.91
N ASP A 194 -26.66 -27.84 42.97
CA ASP A 194 -26.02 -27.24 41.80
C ASP A 194 -24.60 -27.77 41.67
N LYS A 195 -24.04 -27.76 40.46
CA LYS A 195 -22.64 -28.09 40.21
C LYS A 195 -21.81 -26.80 40.23
N LEU A 196 -20.97 -26.68 41.25
CA LEU A 196 -20.02 -25.58 41.42
C LEU A 196 -18.69 -26.00 40.80
N ILE A 197 -18.28 -25.32 39.73
CA ILE A 197 -17.15 -25.72 38.88
C ILE A 197 -16.02 -24.71 39.08
N PHE A 198 -14.89 -25.15 39.61
CA PHE A 198 -13.71 -24.34 39.89
C PHE A 198 -12.60 -24.63 38.86
N ALA A 199 -11.51 -23.88 38.91
CA ALA A 199 -10.33 -24.15 38.06
C ALA A 199 -9.65 -25.49 38.38
N ASP A 200 -9.83 -26.02 39.60
CA ASP A 200 -9.22 -27.27 40.09
C ASP A 200 -10.22 -28.44 40.30
N GLY A 201 -11.47 -28.29 39.88
CA GLY A 201 -12.47 -29.36 39.88
C GLY A 201 -13.88 -28.87 40.16
N ALA A 202 -14.85 -29.76 40.06
CA ALA A 202 -16.25 -29.46 40.34
C ALA A 202 -16.78 -30.20 41.57
N VAL A 203 -17.67 -29.56 42.32
CA VAL A 203 -18.35 -30.12 43.49
C VAL A 203 -19.85 -29.86 43.43
N LYS A 204 -20.65 -30.72 44.04
CA LYS A 204 -22.08 -30.45 44.25
C LYS A 204 -22.25 -29.46 45.42
N SER A 205 -23.23 -28.57 45.34
CA SER A 205 -23.42 -27.53 46.37
C SER A 205 -23.77 -28.10 47.75
N ASP A 206 -24.48 -29.23 47.83
CA ASP A 206 -24.78 -29.94 49.08
C ASP A 206 -23.54 -30.58 49.71
N GLN A 207 -22.64 -31.13 48.89
CA GLN A 207 -21.36 -31.67 49.34
C GLN A 207 -20.38 -30.57 49.74
N ALA A 208 -20.37 -29.44 49.01
CA ALA A 208 -19.64 -28.24 49.39
C ALA A 208 -20.10 -27.74 50.77
N LYS A 209 -21.42 -27.66 51.00
CA LYS A 209 -21.98 -27.33 52.32
C LYS A 209 -21.49 -28.27 53.42
N ALA A 210 -21.52 -29.58 53.19
CA ALA A 210 -21.10 -30.57 54.17
C ALA A 210 -19.61 -30.39 54.54
N ALA A 211 -18.75 -30.20 53.54
CA ALA A 211 -17.31 -29.98 53.73
C ALA A 211 -17.03 -28.66 54.47
N ILE A 212 -17.65 -27.55 54.03
CA ILE A 212 -17.50 -26.23 54.65
C ILE A 212 -17.96 -26.22 56.11
N SER A 213 -18.98 -27.02 56.46
CA SER A 213 -19.46 -27.14 57.86
C SER A 213 -18.45 -27.80 58.80
N ILE A 214 -17.53 -28.60 58.25
CA ILE A 214 -16.49 -29.31 59.00
C ILE A 214 -15.20 -28.47 59.02
N ASP A 215 -14.74 -28.04 57.84
CA ASP A 215 -13.53 -27.25 57.66
C ASP A 215 -13.69 -26.29 56.46
N PRO A 216 -14.03 -25.01 56.68
CA PRO A 216 -14.20 -24.04 55.61
C PRO A 216 -12.90 -23.71 54.85
N LEU A 217 -11.73 -24.06 55.41
CA LEU A 217 -10.41 -23.89 54.79
C LEU A 217 -9.85 -25.20 54.21
N GLY A 218 -10.61 -26.29 54.28
CA GLY A 218 -10.18 -27.59 53.80
C GLY A 218 -9.95 -27.64 52.28
N PRO A 219 -9.00 -28.46 51.80
CA PRO A 219 -8.72 -28.61 50.37
C PRO A 219 -9.87 -29.32 49.63
N ILE A 220 -10.00 -29.10 48.32
CA ILE A 220 -11.10 -29.62 47.50
C ILE A 220 -11.22 -31.15 47.54
N ASN A 221 -10.10 -31.86 47.72
CA ASN A 221 -10.07 -33.33 47.80
C ASN A 221 -10.68 -33.91 49.08
N LYS A 222 -11.07 -33.07 50.05
CA LYS A 222 -11.87 -33.46 51.23
C LYS A 222 -13.36 -33.29 51.01
N VAL A 223 -13.78 -32.70 49.89
CA VAL A 223 -15.18 -32.67 49.49
C VAL A 223 -15.54 -34.03 48.89
N THR A 224 -16.59 -34.66 49.41
CA THR A 224 -17.12 -35.92 48.88
C THR A 224 -17.63 -35.72 47.45
N ASP A 225 -17.47 -36.72 46.58
CA ASP A 225 -17.90 -36.69 45.17
C ASP A 225 -17.31 -35.54 44.32
N VAL A 226 -16.07 -35.12 44.60
CA VAL A 226 -15.38 -34.16 43.70
C VAL A 226 -15.21 -34.76 42.31
N ASP A 227 -15.53 -33.99 41.28
CA ASP A 227 -15.26 -34.31 39.88
C ASP A 227 -14.03 -33.51 39.42
N PRO A 228 -12.83 -34.12 39.38
CA PRO A 228 -11.60 -33.43 39.02
C PRO A 228 -11.48 -33.16 37.51
N THR A 229 -12.41 -33.65 36.69
CA THR A 229 -12.34 -33.55 35.22
C THR A 229 -13.17 -32.40 34.67
N THR A 230 -14.24 -32.02 35.35
CA THR A 230 -15.01 -30.81 35.02
C THR A 230 -14.36 -29.62 35.71
N VAL A 231 -13.66 -28.78 34.93
CA VAL A 231 -13.00 -27.56 35.41
C VAL A 231 -13.47 -26.35 34.60
N THR A 232 -13.35 -25.16 35.17
CA THR A 232 -13.56 -23.91 34.42
C THR A 232 -12.41 -23.72 33.43
N PRO A 233 -12.66 -23.49 32.13
CA PRO A 233 -11.61 -23.19 31.16
C PRO A 233 -10.84 -21.94 31.59
N VAL A 234 -9.57 -22.11 31.98
CA VAL A 234 -8.73 -21.07 32.58
C VAL A 234 -8.18 -20.15 31.49
N ILE A 235 -8.90 -19.07 31.19
CA ILE A 235 -8.28 -17.80 30.78
C ILE A 235 -8.83 -16.74 31.74
N SER A 236 -8.06 -16.40 32.76
CA SER A 236 -8.44 -15.32 33.68
C SER A 236 -8.38 -13.97 32.99
N ASP A 237 -9.08 -12.97 33.53
CA ASP A 237 -9.04 -11.61 32.96
C ASP A 237 -7.61 -11.03 33.00
N ASP A 238 -6.79 -11.46 33.96
CA ASP A 238 -5.36 -11.12 34.03
C ASP A 238 -4.55 -11.71 32.88
N GLN A 239 -4.86 -12.94 32.47
CA GLN A 239 -4.18 -13.56 31.33
C GLN A 239 -4.56 -12.86 30.02
N VAL A 240 -5.84 -12.48 29.86
CA VAL A 240 -6.29 -11.65 28.73
C VAL A 240 -5.57 -10.30 28.74
N ALA A 241 -5.58 -9.60 29.88
CA ALA A 241 -4.95 -8.30 30.02
C ALA A 241 -3.43 -8.35 29.77
N ALA A 242 -2.74 -9.39 30.26
CA ALA A 242 -1.32 -9.60 29.99
C ALA A 242 -1.05 -9.90 28.51
N ALA A 243 -1.92 -10.65 27.84
CA ALA A 243 -1.80 -10.92 26.41
C ALA A 243 -2.02 -9.65 25.57
N LEU A 244 -3.05 -8.86 25.90
CA LEU A 244 -3.29 -7.55 25.27
C LEU A 244 -2.11 -6.60 25.47
N ALA A 245 -1.58 -6.49 26.70
CA ALA A 245 -0.40 -5.68 27.01
C ALA A 245 0.87 -6.16 26.29
N THR A 246 0.99 -7.48 26.06
CA THR A 246 2.10 -8.04 25.28
C THR A 246 1.99 -7.61 23.81
N ILE A 247 0.79 -7.66 23.23
CA ILE A 247 0.54 -7.28 21.84
C ILE A 247 0.72 -5.76 21.65
N SER A 248 0.09 -4.93 22.48
CA SER A 248 0.21 -3.47 22.39
C SER A 248 1.65 -3.00 22.67
N GLY A 249 2.31 -3.59 23.66
CA GLY A 249 3.71 -3.28 23.95
C GLY A 249 4.67 -3.73 22.83
N ALA A 250 4.34 -4.79 22.11
CA ALA A 250 5.11 -5.20 20.94
C ALA A 250 4.95 -4.23 19.76
N ALA A 251 3.73 -3.70 19.58
CA ALA A 251 3.46 -2.67 18.59
C ALA A 251 4.21 -1.36 18.87
N ASP A 252 4.13 -0.83 20.11
CA ASP A 252 4.87 0.40 20.49
C ASP A 252 6.39 0.28 20.32
N MET A 253 6.95 -0.94 20.49
CA MET A 253 8.38 -1.20 20.38
C MET A 253 8.81 -1.68 18.99
N ASN A 254 7.88 -1.86 18.04
CA ASN A 254 8.11 -2.50 16.74
C ASN A 254 8.95 -3.79 16.86
N ASN A 255 8.56 -4.68 17.79
CA ASN A 255 9.26 -5.93 18.06
C ASN A 255 8.33 -7.14 18.20
N ALA A 256 7.18 -7.12 17.56
CA ALA A 256 6.32 -8.28 17.39
C ALA A 256 7.07 -9.36 16.59
N ASP A 257 7.07 -10.58 17.12
CA ASP A 257 7.67 -11.76 16.50
C ASP A 257 6.95 -13.03 16.98
N ALA A 258 7.24 -14.16 16.35
CA ALA A 258 6.55 -15.42 16.65
C ALA A 258 6.76 -15.93 18.10
N THR A 259 7.76 -15.42 18.82
CA THR A 259 8.04 -15.76 20.22
C THR A 259 7.36 -14.82 21.21
N ARG A 260 7.26 -13.53 20.88
CA ARG A 260 6.65 -12.48 21.72
C ARG A 260 5.14 -12.42 21.53
N THR A 261 4.69 -12.37 20.29
CA THR A 261 3.28 -12.32 19.88
C THR A 261 2.95 -13.61 19.12
N SER A 262 3.02 -14.74 19.82
CA SER A 262 2.68 -16.04 19.23
C SER A 262 1.16 -16.19 18.98
N ALA A 263 0.75 -17.14 18.14
CA ALA A 263 -0.66 -17.46 17.94
C ALA A 263 -1.42 -17.78 19.26
N LEU A 264 -0.72 -18.31 20.28
CA LEU A 264 -1.28 -18.52 21.60
C LEU A 264 -1.59 -17.20 22.32
N VAL A 265 -0.71 -16.20 22.22
CA VAL A 265 -0.93 -14.87 22.83
C VAL A 265 -2.16 -14.21 22.22
N TYR A 266 -2.31 -14.24 20.89
CA TYR A 266 -3.54 -13.76 20.23
C TYR A 266 -4.79 -14.50 20.70
N LYS A 267 -4.73 -15.83 20.77
CA LYS A 267 -5.84 -16.64 21.28
C LYS A 267 -6.20 -16.30 22.73
N THR A 268 -5.20 -16.08 23.59
CA THR A 268 -5.38 -15.65 24.98
C THR A 268 -5.99 -14.25 25.06
N ALA A 269 -5.63 -13.35 24.14
CA ALA A 269 -6.25 -12.03 24.00
C ALA A 269 -7.69 -12.07 23.42
N GLY A 270 -8.25 -13.25 23.15
CA GLY A 270 -9.59 -13.42 22.58
C GLY A 270 -9.67 -13.17 21.08
N VAL A 271 -8.53 -13.06 20.39
CA VAL A 271 -8.45 -12.82 18.95
C VAL A 271 -8.52 -14.16 18.20
N THR A 272 -9.27 -14.17 17.09
CA THR A 272 -9.51 -15.36 16.27
C THR A 272 -8.92 -15.22 14.88
N GLY A 273 -8.62 -16.35 14.24
CA GLY A 273 -8.15 -16.37 12.85
C GLY A 273 -6.65 -16.15 12.65
N VAL A 274 -5.86 -16.12 13.73
CA VAL A 274 -4.40 -16.16 13.68
C VAL A 274 -3.93 -17.61 13.59
N THR A 275 -3.24 -17.95 12.50
CA THR A 275 -2.70 -19.29 12.21
C THR A 275 -1.21 -19.17 11.92
N GLY A 276 -0.51 -20.29 11.73
CA GLY A 276 0.90 -20.27 11.32
C GLY A 276 1.12 -19.55 9.98
N ASP A 277 0.12 -19.59 9.09
CA ASP A 277 0.24 -19.06 7.73
C ASP A 277 0.20 -17.53 7.66
N ASN A 278 -0.50 -16.88 8.60
CA ASN A 278 -0.64 -15.41 8.61
C ASN A 278 0.01 -14.71 9.81
N LEU A 279 0.59 -15.47 10.76
CA LEU A 279 1.22 -14.93 11.96
C LEU A 279 2.36 -13.94 11.64
N ALA A 280 3.19 -14.27 10.64
CA ALA A 280 4.31 -13.42 10.25
C ALA A 280 3.83 -12.05 9.75
N ALA A 281 2.86 -12.05 8.84
CA ALA A 281 2.25 -10.85 8.27
C ALA A 281 1.55 -9.98 9.33
N ILE A 282 0.81 -10.61 10.26
CA ILE A 282 0.16 -9.88 11.38
C ILE A 282 1.20 -9.26 12.31
N ASN A 283 2.29 -9.97 12.61
CA ASN A 283 3.39 -9.42 13.40
C ASN A 283 4.12 -8.29 12.65
N ASP A 284 4.27 -8.39 11.33
CA ASP A 284 4.84 -7.31 10.52
C ASP A 284 3.95 -6.06 10.54
N ALA A 285 2.63 -6.21 10.51
CA ALA A 285 1.68 -5.11 10.70
C ALA A 285 1.85 -4.40 12.06
N LEU A 286 2.01 -5.17 13.15
CA LEU A 286 2.32 -4.59 14.46
C LEU A 286 3.67 -3.89 14.51
N ASN A 287 4.63 -4.28 13.67
CA ASN A 287 5.94 -3.64 13.57
C ASN A 287 5.96 -2.39 12.68
N SER A 288 4.83 -2.07 12.05
CA SER A 288 4.71 -0.84 11.26
C SER A 288 4.65 0.38 12.16
N GLN A 289 5.32 1.45 11.75
CA GLN A 289 5.34 2.70 12.53
C GLN A 289 3.96 3.32 12.74
N ALA A 290 3.00 3.03 11.85
CA ALA A 290 1.63 3.54 11.92
C ALA A 290 0.76 2.77 12.93
N VAL A 291 1.08 1.51 13.25
CA VAL A 291 0.36 0.70 14.24
C VAL A 291 1.04 0.84 15.59
N THR A 292 0.56 1.77 16.41
CA THR A 292 1.04 1.97 17.79
C THR A 292 0.33 1.03 18.77
N GLY A 293 0.81 0.96 20.01
CA GLY A 293 0.17 0.19 21.08
C GLY A 293 -1.28 0.56 21.32
N ALA A 294 -1.63 1.84 21.18
CA ALA A 294 -3.02 2.33 21.29
C ALA A 294 -3.93 1.84 20.14
N ALA A 295 -3.36 1.40 19.01
CA ALA A 295 -4.13 0.78 17.92
C ALA A 295 -4.27 -0.74 18.10
N ALA A 296 -3.72 -1.30 19.18
CA ALA A 296 -3.66 -2.74 19.43
C ALA A 296 -3.80 -3.10 20.92
N ASP A 297 -4.48 -2.28 21.74
CA ASP A 297 -4.62 -2.49 23.19
C ASP A 297 -5.93 -3.17 23.61
N THR A 298 -6.90 -3.31 22.69
CA THR A 298 -8.12 -4.09 22.90
C THR A 298 -8.31 -5.24 21.91
N THR A 299 -9.06 -6.27 22.33
CA THR A 299 -9.40 -7.40 21.45
C THR A 299 -10.06 -6.96 20.12
N PRO A 300 -11.05 -6.03 20.10
CA PRO A 300 -11.67 -5.59 18.85
C PRO A 300 -10.70 -4.89 17.89
N GLU A 301 -9.76 -4.10 18.40
CA GLU A 301 -8.76 -3.41 17.58
C GLU A 301 -7.78 -4.41 16.96
N ILE A 302 -7.24 -5.34 17.76
CA ILE A 302 -6.36 -6.38 17.23
C ILE A 302 -7.11 -7.26 16.21
N GLN A 303 -8.38 -7.59 16.48
CA GLN A 303 -9.20 -8.35 15.53
C GLN A 303 -9.42 -7.57 14.21
N LYS A 304 -9.49 -6.23 14.24
CA LYS A 304 -9.56 -5.39 13.04
C LYS A 304 -8.28 -5.53 12.20
N ILE A 305 -7.10 -5.48 12.83
CA ILE A 305 -5.80 -5.70 12.16
C ILE A 305 -5.76 -7.08 11.50
N VAL A 306 -6.10 -8.13 12.26
CA VAL A 306 -6.11 -9.52 11.78
C VAL A 306 -7.09 -9.70 10.61
N ASN A 307 -8.30 -9.14 10.71
CA ASN A 307 -9.29 -9.24 9.65
C ASN A 307 -8.87 -8.49 8.38
N ALA A 308 -8.26 -7.31 8.53
CA ALA A 308 -7.76 -6.52 7.42
C ALA A 308 -6.65 -7.27 6.66
N TYR A 309 -5.64 -7.77 7.37
CA TYR A 309 -4.55 -8.50 6.72
C TYR A 309 -5.05 -9.80 6.06
N LYS A 310 -5.95 -10.54 6.73
CA LYS A 310 -6.56 -11.74 6.12
C LYS A 310 -7.32 -11.43 4.83
N ALA A 311 -8.00 -10.29 4.75
CA ALA A 311 -8.68 -9.89 3.52
C ALA A 311 -7.66 -9.61 2.40
N ILE A 312 -6.55 -8.94 2.72
CA ILE A 312 -5.47 -8.66 1.75
C ILE A 312 -4.84 -9.97 1.24
N LEU A 313 -4.49 -10.90 2.13
CA LEU A 313 -3.93 -12.21 1.75
C LEU A 313 -4.93 -13.07 0.96
N ALA A 314 -6.23 -12.92 1.21
CA ALA A 314 -7.26 -13.65 0.47
C ALA A 314 -7.50 -13.05 -0.92
N SER A 315 -7.33 -11.74 -1.09
CA SER A 315 -7.36 -11.06 -2.39
C SER A 315 -6.13 -11.40 -3.22
N ALA A 316 -4.95 -11.44 -2.61
CA ALA A 316 -3.69 -11.77 -3.28
C ALA A 316 -3.54 -13.28 -3.56
N ASP A 317 -4.37 -13.83 -4.44
CA ASP A 317 -4.35 -15.25 -4.81
C ASP A 317 -3.52 -15.57 -6.07
N GLY A 318 -2.87 -14.55 -6.64
CA GLY A 318 -2.06 -14.63 -7.85
C GLY A 318 -2.85 -14.58 -9.16
N SER A 319 -4.17 -14.37 -9.10
CA SER A 319 -5.07 -14.36 -10.25
C SER A 319 -5.88 -13.06 -10.29
N GLY A 320 -5.36 -12.04 -10.98
CA GLY A 320 -6.03 -10.75 -11.06
C GLY A 320 -7.43 -10.78 -11.70
N ASN A 321 -8.22 -9.77 -11.35
CA ASN A 321 -9.63 -9.54 -11.71
C ASN A 321 -10.61 -10.58 -11.13
N ASN A 322 -10.32 -11.12 -9.95
CA ASN A 322 -11.19 -12.10 -9.31
C ASN A 322 -11.61 -11.73 -7.87
N THR A 323 -11.06 -10.65 -7.30
CA THR A 323 -11.44 -10.18 -5.96
C THR A 323 -12.95 -9.91 -5.87
N THR A 324 -13.63 -10.72 -5.04
CA THR A 324 -15.09 -10.64 -4.84
C THR A 324 -15.52 -9.55 -3.86
N THR A 325 -14.62 -9.12 -2.98
CA THR A 325 -14.89 -8.06 -1.99
C THR A 325 -13.72 -7.09 -2.03
N PRO A 326 -13.91 -5.90 -2.61
CA PRO A 326 -12.83 -4.93 -2.80
C PRO A 326 -12.21 -4.48 -1.48
N LEU A 327 -10.88 -4.31 -1.45
CA LEU A 327 -10.17 -3.85 -0.28
C LEU A 327 -10.33 -2.33 -0.12
N THR A 328 -10.67 -1.92 1.10
CA THR A 328 -10.88 -0.51 1.45
C THR A 328 -9.61 0.12 2.03
N GLY A 329 -9.49 1.43 1.92
CA GLY A 329 -8.40 2.16 2.55
C GLY A 329 -8.36 1.99 4.07
N ASP A 330 -9.51 1.76 4.72
CA ASP A 330 -9.56 1.46 6.16
C ASP A 330 -8.91 0.12 6.51
N GLN A 331 -8.90 -0.86 5.59
CA GLN A 331 -8.20 -2.13 5.78
C GLN A 331 -6.69 -1.94 5.65
N TYR A 332 -6.23 -1.19 4.65
CA TYR A 332 -4.81 -0.84 4.51
C TYR A 332 -4.30 -0.02 5.71
N ASN A 333 -5.05 1.00 6.14
CA ASN A 333 -4.70 1.81 7.31
C ASN A 333 -4.68 0.97 8.60
N ALA A 334 -5.55 -0.03 8.74
CA ALA A 334 -5.58 -0.89 9.93
C ALA A 334 -4.31 -1.73 10.11
N ILE A 335 -3.62 -2.09 9.01
CA ILE A 335 -2.34 -2.82 9.07
C ILE A 335 -1.12 -1.91 9.01
N GLY A 336 -1.33 -0.59 8.93
CA GLY A 336 -0.27 0.41 8.93
C GLY A 336 0.21 0.88 7.55
N VAL A 337 -0.47 0.50 6.47
CA VAL A 337 -0.22 1.06 5.13
C VAL A 337 -0.93 2.40 5.03
N VAL A 338 -0.18 3.45 4.70
CA VAL A 338 -0.66 4.84 4.61
C VAL A 338 -0.72 5.33 3.16
N GLY A 339 -1.37 6.47 2.93
CA GLY A 339 -1.44 7.09 1.60
C GLY A 339 -2.60 6.62 0.73
N VAL A 340 -3.48 5.75 1.25
CA VAL A 340 -4.74 5.34 0.60
C VAL A 340 -5.92 5.45 1.58
N SER A 341 -7.11 5.74 1.06
CA SER A 341 -8.32 5.94 1.87
C SER A 341 -9.60 5.66 1.07
N GLY A 342 -10.72 5.47 1.77
CA GLY A 342 -12.03 5.30 1.14
C GLY A 342 -12.23 3.94 0.48
N SER A 343 -13.06 3.91 -0.57
CA SER A 343 -13.38 2.71 -1.36
C SER A 343 -12.65 2.74 -2.71
N PRO A 344 -12.27 1.57 -3.27
CA PRO A 344 -11.66 1.47 -4.59
C PRO A 344 -12.71 1.82 -5.66
N VAL A 345 -12.77 3.10 -6.03
CA VAL A 345 -13.62 3.61 -7.11
C VAL A 345 -12.77 4.02 -8.29
N SER A 346 -13.34 3.95 -9.49
CA SER A 346 -12.63 4.31 -10.72
C SER A 346 -12.04 5.72 -10.65
N GLY A 347 -10.80 5.86 -11.13
CA GLY A 347 -9.97 7.07 -11.06
C GLY A 347 -9.20 7.23 -9.75
N THR A 348 -9.19 6.25 -8.84
CA THR A 348 -8.45 6.36 -7.57
C THR A 348 -7.19 5.48 -7.52
N PRO A 349 -6.14 5.92 -6.80
CA PRO A 349 -4.98 5.07 -6.49
C PRO A 349 -5.37 3.75 -5.80
N LEU A 350 -6.45 3.76 -5.00
CA LEU A 350 -6.91 2.57 -4.31
C LEU A 350 -7.50 1.53 -5.28
N ALA A 351 -8.15 1.94 -6.37
CA ALA A 351 -8.61 1.00 -7.40
C ALA A 351 -7.41 0.29 -8.07
N LEU A 352 -6.35 1.03 -8.37
CA LEU A 352 -5.14 0.47 -8.98
C LEU A 352 -4.40 -0.44 -7.99
N LEU A 353 -4.29 -0.03 -6.72
CA LEU A 353 -3.70 -0.84 -5.66
C LEU A 353 -4.47 -2.15 -5.45
N ASP A 354 -5.79 -2.10 -5.36
CA ASP A 354 -6.66 -3.27 -5.19
C ASP A 354 -6.49 -4.25 -6.36
N SER A 355 -6.53 -3.75 -7.59
CA SER A 355 -6.28 -4.56 -8.80
C SER A 355 -4.86 -5.15 -8.84
N ALA A 356 -3.86 -4.42 -8.35
CA ALA A 356 -2.48 -4.90 -8.30
C ALA A 356 -2.27 -5.97 -7.22
N VAL A 357 -2.87 -5.80 -6.03
CA VAL A 357 -2.83 -6.79 -4.94
C VAL A 357 -3.50 -8.09 -5.37
N ASP A 358 -4.66 -8.02 -6.02
CA ASP A 358 -5.39 -9.18 -6.55
C ASP A 358 -4.53 -10.05 -7.49
N ALA A 359 -3.63 -9.43 -8.25
CA ALA A 359 -2.74 -10.12 -9.17
C ALA A 359 -1.46 -10.70 -8.51
N LYS A 360 -1.19 -10.39 -7.24
CA LYS A 360 0.00 -10.89 -6.53
C LYS A 360 -0.29 -12.21 -5.82
N PRO A 361 0.71 -13.10 -5.68
CA PRO A 361 0.61 -14.20 -4.72
C PRO A 361 0.67 -13.67 -3.27
N PRO A 362 0.28 -14.48 -2.27
CA PRO A 362 0.29 -14.03 -0.86
C PRO A 362 1.67 -13.60 -0.37
N THR A 363 2.73 -14.22 -0.89
CA THR A 363 4.14 -13.89 -0.57
C THR A 363 4.65 -12.60 -1.23
N GLY A 364 3.81 -11.89 -1.99
CA GLY A 364 4.13 -10.58 -2.56
C GLY A 364 3.44 -9.44 -1.82
N VAL A 365 2.74 -9.76 -0.73
CA VAL A 365 1.96 -8.83 0.11
C VAL A 365 2.04 -9.21 1.60
N ASP A 366 2.97 -10.09 2.00
CA ASP A 366 3.09 -10.60 3.36
C ASP A 366 3.92 -9.70 4.27
N THR A 367 4.39 -8.57 3.75
CA THR A 367 4.98 -7.47 4.53
C THR A 367 4.31 -6.11 4.25
N ILE A 368 4.31 -5.24 5.25
CA ILE A 368 3.87 -3.84 5.15
C ILE A 368 4.77 -3.05 4.22
N ALA A 369 6.07 -3.35 4.16
CA ALA A 369 6.99 -2.67 3.26
C ALA A 369 6.63 -2.88 1.78
N GLU A 370 6.23 -4.09 1.41
CA GLU A 370 5.74 -4.40 0.05
C GLU A 370 4.44 -3.66 -0.24
N LEU A 371 3.45 -3.75 0.67
CA LEU A 371 2.16 -3.10 0.50
C LEU A 371 2.26 -1.57 0.46
N GLN A 372 3.14 -0.97 1.27
CA GLN A 372 3.41 0.47 1.23
C GLN A 372 4.05 0.87 -0.10
N SER A 373 5.02 0.09 -0.59
CA SER A 373 5.64 0.34 -1.90
C SER A 373 4.61 0.26 -3.04
N MET A 374 3.67 -0.68 -2.96
CA MET A 374 2.56 -0.77 -3.92
C MET A 374 1.60 0.41 -3.82
N ALA A 375 1.27 0.86 -2.60
CA ALA A 375 0.40 2.01 -2.37
C ALA A 375 1.03 3.32 -2.90
N ASP A 376 2.32 3.53 -2.64
CA ASP A 376 3.08 4.68 -3.13
C ASP A 376 3.18 4.65 -4.67
N ALA A 377 3.46 3.48 -5.24
CA ALA A 377 3.51 3.28 -6.68
C ALA A 377 2.16 3.56 -7.36
N ALA A 378 1.05 3.10 -6.77
CA ALA A 378 -0.29 3.40 -7.28
C ALA A 378 -0.57 4.92 -7.26
N ASN A 379 -0.17 5.60 -6.18
CA ASN A 379 -0.25 7.06 -6.09
C ASN A 379 0.60 7.76 -7.16
N HIS A 380 1.83 7.31 -7.40
CA HIS A 380 2.70 7.88 -8.44
C HIS A 380 2.13 7.69 -9.85
N VAL A 381 1.62 6.49 -10.17
CA VAL A 381 1.00 6.22 -11.49
C VAL A 381 -0.21 7.11 -11.72
N MET A 382 -1.13 7.17 -10.75
CA MET A 382 -2.34 7.98 -10.88
C MET A 382 -2.04 9.48 -10.91
N ALA A 383 -1.02 9.94 -10.16
CA ALA A 383 -0.58 11.33 -10.22
C ALA A 383 0.10 11.69 -11.55
N ALA A 384 0.79 10.74 -12.18
CA ALA A 384 1.44 10.93 -13.47
C ALA A 384 0.41 11.02 -14.62
N ALA A 385 -0.66 10.23 -14.58
CA ALA A 385 -1.69 10.20 -15.60
C ALA A 385 -2.36 11.57 -15.82
N GLY A 386 -2.06 12.23 -16.94
CA GLY A 386 -2.55 13.58 -17.22
C GLY A 386 -2.01 14.66 -16.29
N GLY A 387 -0.99 14.33 -15.48
CA GLY A 387 -0.42 15.18 -14.46
C GLY A 387 0.57 16.23 -14.97
N THR A 388 1.16 16.96 -14.03
CA THR A 388 2.23 17.93 -14.31
C THR A 388 3.54 17.22 -14.65
N SER A 389 4.49 17.92 -15.29
CA SER A 389 5.82 17.38 -15.58
C SER A 389 6.55 16.86 -14.33
N ALA A 390 6.32 17.47 -13.17
CA ALA A 390 6.91 17.03 -11.91
C ALA A 390 6.32 15.70 -11.43
N GLN A 391 5.00 15.49 -11.57
CA GLN A 391 4.34 14.23 -11.23
C GLN A 391 4.74 13.11 -12.20
N ILE A 392 4.81 13.42 -13.50
CA ILE A 392 5.29 12.48 -14.52
C ILE A 392 6.74 12.06 -14.24
N ALA A 393 7.61 13.01 -13.88
CA ALA A 393 9.02 12.74 -13.59
C ALA A 393 9.24 12.00 -12.25
N ALA A 394 8.25 11.97 -11.35
CA ALA A 394 8.33 11.24 -10.09
C ALA A 394 8.12 9.73 -10.27
N LEU A 395 7.49 9.30 -11.37
CA LEU A 395 7.26 7.89 -11.65
C LEU A 395 8.57 7.17 -12.00
N THR A 396 8.82 6.04 -11.34
CA THR A 396 10.08 5.29 -11.44
C THR A 396 9.87 3.89 -12.00
N LEU A 397 10.99 3.22 -12.33
CA LEU A 397 10.98 1.80 -12.69
C LEU A 397 10.51 0.91 -11.54
N ASP A 398 10.86 1.28 -10.30
CA ASP A 398 10.52 0.48 -9.12
C ASP A 398 9.02 0.59 -8.80
N ASP A 399 8.38 1.74 -9.06
CA ASP A 399 6.93 1.88 -8.95
C ASP A 399 6.20 0.87 -9.84
N LEU A 400 6.57 0.83 -11.13
CA LEU A 400 5.93 -0.08 -12.09
C LEU A 400 6.15 -1.56 -11.71
N LYS A 401 7.35 -1.90 -11.20
CA LYS A 401 7.64 -3.25 -10.72
C LYS A 401 6.88 -3.62 -9.44
N ALA A 402 6.74 -2.68 -8.50
CA ALA A 402 5.99 -2.89 -7.26
C ALA A 402 4.56 -3.30 -7.59
N LEU A 403 3.90 -2.58 -8.51
CA LEU A 403 2.56 -2.91 -9.00
C LEU A 403 2.47 -4.22 -9.81
N GLY A 404 3.61 -4.81 -10.19
CA GLY A 404 3.64 -6.08 -10.94
C GLY A 404 3.59 -5.90 -12.46
N VAL A 405 3.87 -4.70 -12.97
CA VAL A 405 3.94 -4.45 -14.41
C VAL A 405 5.14 -5.19 -15.02
N SER A 406 4.87 -5.97 -16.07
CA SER A 406 5.86 -6.75 -16.80
C SER A 406 6.38 -6.02 -18.04
N GLY A 407 7.58 -6.40 -18.51
CA GLY A 407 8.18 -5.83 -19.72
C GLY A 407 8.82 -4.45 -19.54
N VAL A 408 8.98 -3.98 -18.29
CA VAL A 408 9.59 -2.68 -17.96
C VAL A 408 11.10 -2.82 -17.70
N ASN A 409 11.90 -1.90 -18.25
CA ASN A 409 13.34 -1.82 -18.03
C ASN A 409 13.84 -0.37 -18.19
N ALA A 410 15.14 -0.14 -17.93
CA ALA A 410 15.70 1.21 -18.00
C ALA A 410 15.63 1.82 -19.41
N ASP A 411 15.74 1.00 -20.46
CA ASP A 411 15.78 1.47 -21.84
C ASP A 411 14.41 1.96 -22.32
N ASN A 412 13.33 1.28 -21.94
CA ASN A 412 11.97 1.65 -22.34
C ASN A 412 11.28 2.62 -21.37
N LEU A 413 11.77 2.76 -20.13
CA LEU A 413 11.15 3.59 -19.09
C LEU A 413 10.78 5.02 -19.56
N PRO A 414 11.64 5.77 -20.29
CA PRO A 414 11.26 7.11 -20.75
C PRO A 414 10.00 7.12 -21.64
N ALA A 415 9.87 6.14 -22.54
CA ALA A 415 8.70 6.01 -23.41
C ALA A 415 7.46 5.58 -22.61
N LEU A 416 7.62 4.71 -21.61
CA LEU A 416 6.53 4.28 -20.72
C LEU A 416 5.98 5.45 -19.90
N ILE A 417 6.86 6.20 -19.22
CA ILE A 417 6.49 7.38 -18.43
C ILE A 417 5.78 8.43 -19.30
N ALA A 418 6.29 8.68 -20.51
CA ALA A 418 5.67 9.63 -21.44
C ALA A 418 4.28 9.16 -21.92
N ALA A 419 4.06 7.85 -22.06
CA ALA A 419 2.76 7.29 -22.42
C ALA A 419 1.76 7.37 -21.27
N ILE A 420 2.18 6.99 -20.05
CA ILE A 420 1.37 7.11 -18.83
C ILE A 420 0.97 8.57 -18.61
N GLY A 421 1.91 9.50 -18.76
CA GLY A 421 1.65 10.94 -18.62
C GLY A 421 0.60 11.51 -19.58
N LYS A 422 0.32 10.83 -20.69
CA LYS A 422 -0.70 11.23 -21.68
C LYS A 422 -2.08 10.62 -21.43
N VAL A 423 -2.22 9.72 -20.46
CA VAL A 423 -3.51 9.09 -20.18
C VAL A 423 -4.46 10.10 -19.55
N THR A 424 -5.52 10.43 -20.27
CA THR A 424 -6.62 11.29 -19.80
C THR A 424 -7.96 10.75 -20.30
N PRO A 425 -8.99 10.61 -19.45
CA PRO A 425 -8.96 10.72 -17.99
C PRO A 425 -8.08 9.65 -17.33
N ASP A 426 -7.67 9.91 -16.08
CA ASP A 426 -6.89 9.00 -15.22
C ASP A 426 -7.63 7.69 -14.88
N SER A 427 -8.96 7.68 -14.96
CA SER A 427 -9.79 6.47 -14.89
C SER A 427 -9.51 5.43 -15.99
N ASN A 428 -8.67 5.72 -16.98
CA ASN A 428 -8.26 4.77 -18.02
C ASN A 428 -6.96 4.02 -17.67
N ILE A 429 -6.45 4.16 -16.44
CA ILE A 429 -5.24 3.49 -15.96
C ILE A 429 -5.36 3.08 -14.48
N ASP A 430 -6.60 2.95 -13.98
CA ASP A 430 -6.89 2.69 -12.58
C ASP A 430 -6.96 1.19 -12.23
N SER A 431 -6.55 0.33 -13.16
CA SER A 431 -6.36 -1.10 -12.95
C SER A 431 -5.01 -1.59 -13.49
N LEU A 432 -4.50 -2.70 -12.95
CA LEU A 432 -3.22 -3.27 -13.40
C LEU A 432 -3.29 -3.68 -14.89
N GLY A 433 -4.43 -4.17 -15.35
CA GLY A 433 -4.63 -4.58 -16.75
C GLY A 433 -4.57 -3.40 -17.72
N GLU A 434 -5.15 -2.25 -17.36
CA GLU A 434 -5.09 -1.03 -18.16
C GLU A 434 -3.67 -0.45 -18.17
N LEU A 435 -3.02 -0.37 -17.00
CA LEU A 435 -1.62 0.03 -16.89
C LEU A 435 -0.71 -0.85 -17.75
N GLN A 436 -0.86 -2.18 -17.67
CA GLN A 436 -0.11 -3.14 -18.50
C GLN A 436 -0.37 -2.92 -19.99
N THR A 437 -1.59 -2.56 -20.39
CA THR A 437 -1.92 -2.26 -21.79
C THR A 437 -1.21 -0.99 -22.27
N VAL A 438 -1.25 0.08 -21.48
CA VAL A 438 -0.56 1.35 -21.80
C VAL A 438 0.94 1.13 -21.94
N VAL A 439 1.58 0.43 -21.00
CA VAL A 439 3.03 0.21 -21.08
C VAL A 439 3.42 -0.73 -22.23
N THR A 440 2.62 -1.75 -22.53
CA THR A 440 2.88 -2.66 -23.65
C THR A 440 2.77 -1.93 -24.99
N ASN A 441 1.74 -1.09 -25.15
CA ASN A 441 1.57 -0.28 -26.36
C ASN A 441 2.70 0.74 -26.53
N ALA A 442 3.16 1.35 -25.44
CA ALA A 442 4.29 2.28 -25.47
C ALA A 442 5.60 1.57 -25.88
N ALA A 443 5.90 0.41 -25.30
CA ALA A 443 7.07 -0.38 -25.66
C ALA A 443 7.04 -0.84 -27.14
N ASN A 444 5.89 -1.31 -27.62
CA ASN A 444 5.71 -1.70 -29.02
C ASN A 444 5.85 -0.50 -29.97
N SER A 445 5.31 0.66 -29.59
CA SER A 445 5.43 1.89 -30.38
C SER A 445 6.88 2.34 -30.50
N ALA A 446 7.64 2.29 -29.40
CA ALA A 446 9.07 2.61 -29.40
C ALA A 446 9.88 1.64 -30.26
N ALA A 447 9.62 0.32 -30.15
CA ALA A 447 10.27 -0.70 -30.97
C ALA A 447 9.96 -0.51 -32.46
N ASN A 448 8.70 -0.22 -32.81
CA ASN A 448 8.30 0.03 -34.20
C ASN A 448 8.93 1.31 -34.77
N ALA A 449 9.05 2.36 -33.96
CA ALA A 449 9.69 3.60 -34.36
C ALA A 449 11.20 3.40 -34.60
N LEU A 450 11.88 2.69 -33.69
CA LEU A 450 13.28 2.32 -33.88
C LEU A 450 13.47 1.47 -35.14
N GLN A 451 12.57 0.51 -35.40
CA GLN A 451 12.63 -0.32 -36.60
C GLN A 451 12.47 0.49 -37.90
N GLN A 452 11.64 1.54 -37.89
CA GLN A 452 11.53 2.44 -39.05
C GLN A 452 12.86 3.16 -39.32
N ILE A 453 13.53 3.65 -38.28
CA ILE A 453 14.85 4.29 -38.40
C ILE A 453 15.90 3.30 -38.91
N ILE A 454 15.91 2.07 -38.38
CA ILE A 454 16.81 0.99 -38.82
C ILE A 454 16.62 0.71 -40.31
N ASN A 455 15.36 0.54 -40.76
CA ASN A 455 15.06 0.23 -42.15
C ASN A 455 15.43 1.38 -43.10
N ALA A 456 15.19 2.61 -42.66
CA ALA A 456 15.54 3.81 -43.41
C ALA A 456 17.05 3.94 -43.60
N ALA A 457 17.84 3.72 -42.54
CA ALA A 457 19.29 3.69 -42.61
C ALA A 457 19.82 2.57 -43.51
N GLU A 458 19.34 1.33 -43.33
CA GLU A 458 19.77 0.19 -44.15
C GLU A 458 19.47 0.40 -45.64
N SER A 459 18.34 1.04 -45.95
CA SER A 459 17.92 1.30 -47.33
C SER A 459 18.45 2.62 -47.88
N ASN A 460 19.12 3.43 -47.07
CA ASN A 460 19.54 4.81 -47.38
C ASN A 460 18.38 5.64 -47.97
N ASN A 461 17.22 5.64 -47.30
CA ASN A 461 16.00 6.26 -47.82
C ASN A 461 15.14 6.99 -46.77
N ALA A 462 15.71 7.44 -45.65
CA ALA A 462 15.08 8.29 -44.66
C ALA A 462 14.42 9.55 -45.27
N VAL A 463 15.11 10.27 -46.16
CA VAL A 463 14.53 11.45 -46.83
C VAL A 463 13.37 11.05 -47.75
N LEU A 464 13.54 9.94 -48.49
CA LEU A 464 12.51 9.45 -49.42
C LEU A 464 11.25 8.95 -48.69
N THR A 465 11.43 8.29 -47.55
CA THR A 465 10.34 7.76 -46.70
C THR A 465 9.71 8.85 -45.83
N GLY A 466 10.40 9.99 -45.67
CA GLY A 466 9.91 11.14 -44.92
C GLY A 466 9.79 10.85 -43.44
N LEU A 467 10.88 10.40 -42.81
CA LEU A 467 10.89 10.18 -41.36
C LEU A 467 10.54 11.47 -40.62
N ALA A 468 9.48 11.43 -39.82
CA ALA A 468 9.08 12.58 -39.03
C ALA A 468 9.88 12.63 -37.72
N ALA A 469 10.07 13.83 -37.16
CA ALA A 469 10.63 14.01 -35.81
C ALA A 469 9.84 13.23 -34.73
N SER A 470 8.56 12.96 -34.96
CA SER A 470 7.73 12.09 -34.09
C SER A 470 8.20 10.64 -34.05
N VAL A 471 8.83 10.12 -35.10
CA VAL A 471 9.42 8.77 -35.13
C VAL A 471 10.63 8.70 -34.20
N PHE A 472 11.52 9.68 -34.29
CA PHE A 472 12.70 9.78 -33.40
C PHE A 472 12.28 9.88 -31.93
N SER A 473 11.38 10.80 -31.61
CA SER A 473 10.86 10.94 -30.24
C SER A 473 10.12 9.69 -29.74
N ALA A 474 9.36 8.99 -30.60
CA ALA A 474 8.73 7.71 -30.23
C ALA A 474 9.78 6.61 -29.97
N ALA A 475 10.90 6.61 -30.68
CA ALA A 475 12.04 5.72 -30.44
C ALA A 475 12.88 6.11 -29.21
N GLY A 476 12.50 7.17 -28.49
CA GLY A 476 13.21 7.69 -27.32
C GLY A 476 14.40 8.59 -27.65
N VAL A 477 14.54 9.02 -28.90
CA VAL A 477 15.62 9.91 -29.36
C VAL A 477 15.20 11.37 -29.19
N THR A 478 16.09 12.16 -28.60
CA THR A 478 15.86 13.58 -28.30
C THR A 478 16.74 14.48 -29.17
N GLY A 479 16.42 15.77 -29.21
CA GLY A 479 17.21 16.74 -29.97
C GLY A 479 16.95 16.71 -31.48
N VAL A 480 15.83 16.13 -31.92
CA VAL A 480 15.36 16.18 -33.31
C VAL A 480 14.18 17.14 -33.40
N ASP A 481 14.29 18.14 -34.28
CA ASP A 481 13.27 19.14 -34.50
C ASP A 481 13.05 19.35 -36.01
N THR A 482 11.77 19.38 -36.38
CA THR A 482 11.29 19.41 -37.77
C THR A 482 11.85 20.58 -38.56
N ASN A 483 12.13 21.72 -37.92
CA ASN A 483 12.48 22.96 -38.61
C ASN A 483 13.97 23.31 -38.51
N THR A 484 14.76 22.55 -37.76
CA THR A 484 16.15 22.94 -37.44
C THR A 484 17.20 21.91 -37.83
N ASN A 485 16.91 20.60 -37.77
CA ASN A 485 17.91 19.56 -38.01
C ASN A 485 17.39 18.25 -38.59
N LEU A 486 16.06 18.04 -38.67
CA LEU A 486 15.49 16.79 -39.16
C LEU A 486 16.03 16.40 -40.55
N SER A 487 16.09 17.35 -41.49
CA SER A 487 16.60 17.11 -42.84
C SER A 487 18.07 16.63 -42.82
N SER A 488 18.90 17.22 -41.97
CA SER A 488 20.31 16.83 -41.83
C SER A 488 20.44 15.42 -41.24
N ILE A 489 19.64 15.11 -40.23
CA ILE A 489 19.61 13.77 -39.60
C ILE A 489 19.15 12.71 -40.61
N ASP A 490 18.10 12.99 -41.38
CA ASP A 490 17.64 12.08 -42.44
C ASP A 490 18.72 11.87 -43.51
N LEU A 491 19.44 12.93 -43.91
CA LEU A 491 20.57 12.83 -44.84
C LEU A 491 21.74 12.02 -44.26
N ALA A 492 21.96 12.03 -42.94
CA ALA A 492 22.93 11.16 -42.29
C ALA A 492 22.51 9.69 -42.30
N LEU A 493 21.22 9.40 -42.10
CA LEU A 493 20.70 8.06 -42.26
C LEU A 493 20.73 7.59 -43.73
N ASP A 494 20.69 8.51 -44.70
CA ASP A 494 20.85 8.20 -46.13
C ASP A 494 22.31 8.01 -46.57
N SER A 495 23.27 8.20 -45.66
CA SER A 495 24.67 7.93 -45.96
C SER A 495 24.94 6.43 -46.07
N LYS A 496 25.56 6.00 -47.17
CA LYS A 496 25.90 4.59 -47.45
C LYS A 496 26.66 3.86 -46.34
N THR A 497 27.36 4.60 -45.49
CA THR A 497 28.14 4.07 -44.37
C THR A 497 27.34 3.94 -43.09
N VAL A 498 26.19 4.60 -42.99
CA VAL A 498 25.23 4.52 -41.89
C VAL A 498 24.18 3.46 -42.24
N THR A 499 24.45 2.22 -41.87
CA THR A 499 23.53 1.10 -42.13
C THR A 499 22.57 0.88 -40.96
N GLY A 500 21.65 -0.07 -41.08
CA GLY A 500 20.75 -0.44 -39.98
C GLY A 500 21.51 -0.87 -38.72
N THR A 501 22.72 -1.42 -38.85
CA THR A 501 23.57 -1.77 -37.69
C THR A 501 24.12 -0.53 -36.96
N SER A 502 24.31 0.57 -37.68
CA SER A 502 24.69 1.86 -37.12
C SER A 502 23.55 2.53 -36.34
N ALA A 503 22.30 2.09 -36.55
CA ALA A 503 21.09 2.67 -35.96
C ALA A 503 20.24 1.68 -35.12
N ASN A 504 20.75 0.47 -34.82
CA ASN A 504 19.93 -0.61 -34.24
C ASN A 504 19.61 -0.52 -32.75
N THR A 505 19.97 0.56 -32.08
CA THR A 505 19.58 0.86 -30.69
C THR A 505 19.28 2.34 -30.56
N THR A 506 18.39 2.71 -29.64
CA THR A 506 18.10 4.13 -29.34
C THR A 506 19.38 4.92 -29.05
N GLY A 507 20.31 4.36 -28.26
CA GLY A 507 21.58 5.03 -27.95
C GLY A 507 22.47 5.27 -29.17
N LYS A 508 22.46 4.36 -30.15
CA LYS A 508 23.19 4.58 -31.41
C LYS A 508 22.54 5.65 -32.28
N VAL A 509 21.21 5.66 -32.38
CA VAL A 509 20.49 6.73 -33.09
C VAL A 509 20.73 8.07 -32.41
N GLN A 510 20.70 8.13 -31.07
CA GLN A 510 21.03 9.33 -30.32
C GLN A 510 22.45 9.82 -30.62
N ALA A 511 23.43 8.92 -30.75
CA ALA A 511 24.80 9.30 -31.12
C ALA A 511 24.90 9.92 -32.52
N ILE A 512 24.10 9.45 -33.50
CA ILE A 512 24.02 10.06 -34.84
C ILE A 512 23.45 11.48 -34.74
N VAL A 513 22.34 11.62 -34.00
CA VAL A 513 21.66 12.91 -33.79
C VAL A 513 22.58 13.91 -33.07
N ASP A 514 23.21 13.49 -31.97
CA ASP A 514 24.13 14.33 -31.19
C ASP A 514 25.35 14.76 -32.00
N ALA A 515 25.91 13.84 -32.81
CA ALA A 515 27.05 14.13 -33.67
C ALA A 515 26.70 15.19 -34.72
N TYR A 516 25.55 15.06 -35.40
CA TYR A 516 25.15 16.06 -36.38
C TYR A 516 24.81 17.39 -35.70
N ASN A 517 24.09 17.36 -34.57
CA ASN A 517 23.80 18.58 -33.82
C ASN A 517 25.06 19.34 -33.39
N ALA A 518 26.13 18.63 -33.01
CA ALA A 518 27.41 19.25 -32.70
C ALA A 518 28.08 19.90 -33.92
N ILE A 519 27.97 19.28 -35.11
CA ILE A 519 28.46 19.84 -36.38
C ILE A 519 27.69 21.12 -36.74
N LEU A 520 26.35 21.07 -36.66
CA LEU A 520 25.50 22.23 -36.91
C LEU A 520 25.70 23.34 -35.88
N ALA A 521 26.06 23.00 -34.64
CA ALA A 521 26.36 23.97 -33.60
C ALA A 521 27.72 24.65 -33.81
N SER A 522 28.70 23.90 -34.34
CA SER A 522 30.03 24.45 -34.66
C SER A 522 29.96 25.41 -35.85
N ALA A 523 29.12 25.14 -36.85
CA ALA A 523 28.91 26.04 -38.00
C ALA A 523 28.12 27.33 -37.65
N ASP A 524 28.76 28.22 -36.90
CA ASP A 524 28.16 29.43 -36.33
C ASP A 524 28.65 30.75 -36.96
N ASN A 525 29.43 30.67 -38.04
CA ASN A 525 30.09 31.78 -38.75
C ASN A 525 31.21 32.48 -37.95
N ARG A 526 31.83 31.83 -36.96
CA ARG A 526 32.87 32.42 -36.10
C ARG A 526 34.10 31.53 -35.99
N VAL A 527 34.98 31.59 -36.98
CA VAL A 527 36.27 30.85 -37.03
C VAL A 527 37.00 30.75 -35.68
N GLY A 528 37.36 29.53 -35.28
CA GLY A 528 38.27 29.22 -34.17
C GLY A 528 37.62 29.24 -32.79
N ASN A 529 36.32 28.95 -32.70
CA ASN A 529 35.55 28.94 -31.46
C ASN A 529 34.89 27.59 -31.11
N THR A 530 35.13 26.50 -31.86
CA THR A 530 34.58 25.18 -31.53
C THR A 530 34.94 24.78 -30.08
N SER A 531 33.94 24.56 -29.22
CA SER A 531 34.16 24.05 -27.87
C SER A 531 32.92 23.33 -27.33
N PRO A 532 33.01 22.02 -27.00
CA PRO A 532 34.17 21.15 -27.15
C PRO A 532 34.49 20.86 -28.63
N ALA A 533 35.77 20.62 -28.94
CA ALA A 533 36.21 20.26 -30.29
C ALA A 533 35.55 18.97 -30.78
N LEU A 534 35.29 18.88 -32.08
CA LEU A 534 34.72 17.69 -32.68
C LEU A 534 35.77 16.58 -32.78
N ASN A 535 35.29 15.34 -32.85
CA ASN A 535 36.16 14.17 -33.01
C ASN A 535 35.74 13.29 -34.19
N GLY A 536 36.65 12.45 -34.65
CA GLY A 536 36.43 11.59 -35.81
C GLY A 536 35.28 10.59 -35.64
N MET A 537 34.91 10.23 -34.41
CA MET A 537 33.74 9.36 -34.18
C MET A 537 32.43 10.10 -34.49
N GLN A 538 32.34 11.41 -34.21
CA GLN A 538 31.16 12.21 -34.56
C GLN A 538 30.99 12.31 -36.08
N TYR A 539 32.07 12.56 -36.82
CA TYR A 539 32.04 12.53 -38.29
C TYR A 539 31.65 11.14 -38.83
N THR A 540 32.24 10.07 -38.27
CA THR A 540 31.92 8.70 -38.68
C THR A 540 30.46 8.35 -38.38
N ALA A 541 29.89 8.85 -37.27
CA ALA A 541 28.51 8.58 -36.88
C ALA A 541 27.49 9.12 -37.90
N ILE A 542 27.76 10.28 -38.51
CA ILE A 542 26.92 10.84 -39.58
C ILE A 542 27.29 10.31 -40.98
N GLY A 543 28.25 9.38 -41.05
CA GLY A 543 28.68 8.73 -42.28
C GLY A 543 29.77 9.43 -43.08
N VAL A 544 30.41 10.45 -42.51
CA VAL A 544 31.62 11.07 -43.09
C VAL A 544 32.82 10.14 -42.88
N THR A 545 33.59 9.94 -43.94
CA THR A 545 34.75 9.04 -44.01
C THR A 545 36.06 9.80 -44.16
N GLY A 546 37.18 9.13 -43.83
CA GLY A 546 38.53 9.68 -44.00
C GLY A 546 39.03 10.55 -42.83
N ILE A 547 38.17 10.93 -41.90
CA ILE A 547 38.51 11.67 -40.67
C ILE A 547 38.50 10.71 -39.47
N SER A 548 39.52 10.77 -38.61
CA SER A 548 39.62 9.93 -37.41
C SER A 548 40.39 10.65 -36.30
N GLY A 549 40.29 10.14 -35.07
CA GLY A 549 41.02 10.68 -33.92
C GLY A 549 40.37 11.92 -33.31
N ILE A 550 41.19 12.76 -32.66
CA ILE A 550 40.78 14.02 -32.03
C ILE A 550 41.46 15.19 -32.75
N ALA A 551 40.83 16.37 -32.73
CA ALA A 551 41.44 17.60 -33.23
C ALA A 551 42.77 17.85 -32.50
N ALA A 552 43.87 17.88 -33.26
CA ALA A 552 45.20 18.15 -32.75
C ALA A 552 46.04 18.90 -33.78
N PRO A 553 47.06 19.68 -33.36
CA PRO A 553 47.92 20.40 -34.28
C PRO A 553 48.49 19.50 -35.38
N GLY A 554 48.36 19.94 -36.63
CA GLY A 554 48.83 19.24 -37.83
C GLY A 554 47.88 18.19 -38.40
N THR A 555 46.69 18.00 -37.83
CA THR A 555 45.71 17.03 -38.32
C THR A 555 44.70 17.67 -39.28
N ALA A 556 44.13 16.85 -40.18
CA ALA A 556 43.03 17.29 -41.06
C ALA A 556 41.78 17.68 -40.25
N LEU A 557 41.56 17.00 -39.13
CA LEU A 557 40.46 17.30 -38.22
C LEU A 557 40.60 18.70 -37.58
N ASN A 558 41.80 19.11 -37.18
CA ASN A 558 42.01 20.46 -36.66
C ASN A 558 41.74 21.56 -37.70
N LEU A 559 42.08 21.31 -38.98
CA LEU A 559 41.73 22.22 -40.07
C LEU A 559 40.22 22.21 -40.34
N LEU A 560 39.60 21.03 -40.34
CA LEU A 560 38.18 20.86 -40.57
C LEU A 560 37.35 21.58 -39.52
N ASP A 561 37.67 21.43 -38.23
CA ASP A 561 36.99 22.10 -37.12
C ASP A 561 37.06 23.64 -37.28
N ASP A 562 38.26 24.19 -37.51
CA ASP A 562 38.45 25.65 -37.69
C ASP A 562 37.73 26.20 -38.93
N VAL A 563 37.65 25.39 -39.99
CA VAL A 563 36.90 25.73 -41.21
C VAL A 563 35.39 25.67 -40.95
N LEU A 564 34.93 24.65 -40.23
CA LEU A 564 33.52 24.43 -39.92
C LEU A 564 32.95 25.61 -39.13
N ASP A 565 33.70 26.13 -38.15
CA ASP A 565 33.35 27.35 -37.41
C ASP A 565 33.02 28.53 -38.32
N GLY A 566 33.78 28.69 -39.40
CA GLY A 566 33.59 29.75 -40.39
C GLY A 566 32.39 29.55 -41.32
N LYS A 567 31.70 28.41 -41.28
CA LYS A 567 30.57 28.09 -42.15
C LYS A 567 29.23 28.51 -41.54
N ALA A 568 28.24 28.72 -42.42
CA ALA A 568 26.85 28.77 -42.00
C ALA A 568 26.31 27.34 -41.86
N ARG A 569 25.28 27.16 -41.04
CA ARG A 569 24.57 25.86 -40.89
C ARG A 569 24.10 25.28 -42.24
N THR A 570 23.69 26.14 -43.17
CA THR A 570 23.24 25.75 -44.52
C THR A 570 24.36 25.28 -45.44
N ASP A 571 25.63 25.49 -45.06
CA ASP A 571 26.78 25.00 -45.83
C ASP A 571 27.26 23.61 -45.34
N VAL A 572 26.58 23.07 -44.32
CA VAL A 572 26.93 21.82 -43.64
C VAL A 572 25.68 20.98 -43.31
N ASP A 573 24.52 21.34 -43.87
CA ASP A 573 23.23 20.69 -43.56
C ASP A 573 23.02 19.38 -44.33
N ALA A 574 23.93 19.06 -45.25
CA ALA A 574 24.01 17.76 -45.90
C ALA A 574 25.36 17.05 -45.67
N VAL A 575 25.32 15.72 -45.48
CA VAL A 575 26.53 14.90 -45.28
C VAL A 575 27.53 15.02 -46.42
N VAL A 576 27.04 15.22 -47.65
CA VAL A 576 27.90 15.41 -48.82
C VAL A 576 28.74 16.69 -48.73
N GLU A 577 28.22 17.75 -48.11
CA GLU A 577 28.93 19.01 -47.91
C GLU A 577 30.01 18.84 -46.85
N VAL A 578 29.65 18.22 -45.72
CA VAL A 578 30.61 17.90 -44.64
C VAL A 578 31.71 16.96 -45.16
N GLN A 579 31.37 15.97 -45.98
CA GLN A 579 32.35 15.08 -46.61
C GLN A 579 33.27 15.82 -47.60
N ALA A 580 32.75 16.81 -48.33
CA ALA A 580 33.57 17.63 -49.23
C ALA A 580 34.58 18.48 -48.44
N LEU A 581 34.15 19.10 -47.33
CA LEU A 581 35.05 19.82 -46.42
C LEU A 581 36.10 18.89 -45.81
N ALA A 582 35.69 17.70 -45.37
CA ALA A 582 36.60 16.69 -44.83
C ALA A 582 37.65 16.26 -45.87
N ASN A 583 37.24 15.97 -47.10
CA ASN A 583 38.14 15.60 -48.20
C ASN A 583 39.13 16.74 -48.52
N ALA A 584 38.64 17.97 -48.57
CA ALA A 584 39.49 19.14 -48.84
C ALA A 584 40.54 19.34 -47.73
N ALA A 585 40.14 19.21 -46.46
CA ALA A 585 41.07 19.28 -45.34
C ALA A 585 42.10 18.15 -45.37
N ILE A 586 41.68 16.92 -45.68
CA ILE A 586 42.57 15.76 -45.87
C ILE A 586 43.56 16.02 -47.01
N ASN A 587 43.10 16.52 -48.16
CA ASN A 587 43.92 16.81 -49.32
C ASN A 587 45.00 17.86 -48.99
N VAL A 588 44.64 18.93 -48.27
CA VAL A 588 45.59 19.97 -47.82
C VAL A 588 46.65 19.39 -46.89
N ILE A 589 46.25 18.68 -45.84
CA ILE A 589 47.21 18.12 -44.88
C ILE A 589 48.10 17.07 -45.54
N THR A 590 47.54 16.20 -46.38
CA THR A 590 48.32 15.19 -47.11
C THR A 590 49.31 15.81 -48.07
N ALA A 591 48.95 16.91 -48.75
CA ALA A 591 49.85 17.59 -49.67
C ALA A 591 51.12 18.10 -48.98
N THR A 592 51.04 18.56 -47.72
CA THR A 592 52.22 18.98 -46.94
C THR A 592 53.25 17.87 -46.68
N ASN A 593 52.85 16.61 -46.86
CA ASN A 593 53.69 15.42 -46.70
C ASN A 593 54.20 14.87 -48.05
N GLY A 594 54.33 15.71 -49.08
CA GLY A 594 54.95 15.37 -50.37
C GLY A 594 53.99 15.06 -51.52
N GLY A 595 52.74 15.51 -51.45
CA GLY A 595 51.70 15.30 -52.47
C GLY A 595 51.19 16.58 -53.16
N PRO A 596 52.02 17.32 -53.93
CA PRO A 596 51.64 18.64 -54.48
C PRO A 596 50.55 18.59 -55.58
N GLY A 597 50.09 17.40 -55.98
CA GLY A 597 49.01 17.21 -56.96
C GLY A 597 47.64 16.87 -56.37
N LEU A 598 47.51 16.87 -55.03
CA LEU A 598 46.28 16.45 -54.33
C LEU A 598 45.31 17.60 -54.04
N VAL A 599 45.79 18.85 -53.98
CA VAL A 599 44.95 20.02 -53.68
C VAL A 599 44.44 20.66 -54.96
N SER A 600 43.12 20.65 -55.14
CA SER A 600 42.42 21.28 -56.25
C SER A 600 41.96 22.70 -55.90
N LEU A 601 41.52 23.44 -56.93
CA LEU A 601 40.87 24.73 -56.73
C LEU A 601 39.58 24.56 -55.90
N ASP A 602 38.83 23.50 -56.17
CA ASP A 602 37.57 23.21 -55.48
C ASP A 602 37.81 22.90 -54.00
N ASP A 603 38.89 22.19 -53.64
CA ASP A 603 39.25 21.96 -52.23
C ASP A 603 39.44 23.28 -51.49
N LEU A 604 40.24 24.20 -52.05
CA LEU A 604 40.53 25.48 -51.41
C LEU A 604 39.29 26.38 -51.32
N LEU A 605 38.47 26.42 -52.37
CA LEU A 605 37.21 27.16 -52.34
C LEU A 605 36.22 26.57 -51.33
N ALA A 606 36.13 25.24 -51.23
CA ALA A 606 35.29 24.57 -50.24
C ALA A 606 35.72 24.93 -48.82
N LEU A 607 37.03 24.98 -48.53
CA LEU A 607 37.56 25.42 -47.22
C LEU A 607 37.38 26.92 -46.96
N GLY A 608 36.90 27.71 -47.94
CA GLY A 608 36.69 29.15 -47.80
C GLY A 608 37.94 30.01 -48.06
N ILE A 609 38.97 29.43 -48.69
CA ILE A 609 40.19 30.16 -49.07
C ILE A 609 39.89 31.10 -50.25
N THR A 610 40.33 32.34 -50.13
CA THR A 610 40.17 33.38 -51.15
C THR A 610 41.49 33.71 -51.85
N GLY A 611 41.42 34.38 -53.01
CA GLY A 611 42.62 34.80 -53.76
C GLY A 611 43.27 33.72 -54.63
N VAL A 612 42.65 32.55 -54.76
CA VAL A 612 43.09 31.46 -55.63
C VAL A 612 42.17 31.32 -56.84
N GLY A 613 42.72 30.99 -58.01
CA GLY A 613 41.97 30.78 -59.25
C GLY A 613 42.67 29.81 -60.21
N PRO A 614 42.08 29.54 -61.40
CA PRO A 614 42.61 28.55 -62.34
C PRO A 614 44.06 28.80 -62.78
N GLY A 615 44.47 30.07 -62.86
CA GLY A 615 45.84 30.45 -63.21
C GLY A 615 46.86 30.31 -62.06
N THR A 616 46.41 30.34 -60.81
CA THR A 616 47.28 30.35 -59.62
C THR A 616 47.25 29.04 -58.83
N ILE A 617 46.31 28.13 -59.09
CA ILE A 617 46.18 26.88 -58.33
C ILE A 617 47.45 26.02 -58.34
N ARG A 618 48.20 25.99 -59.45
CA ARG A 618 49.46 25.21 -59.53
C ARG A 618 50.54 25.75 -58.60
N SER A 619 50.72 27.07 -58.53
CA SER A 619 51.71 27.67 -57.62
C SER A 619 51.28 27.51 -56.17
N VAL A 620 49.99 27.69 -55.88
CA VAL A 620 49.41 27.51 -54.54
C VAL A 620 49.55 26.06 -54.05
N ALA A 621 49.17 25.07 -54.85
CA ALA A 621 49.29 23.66 -54.48
C ALA A 621 50.77 23.25 -54.26
N THR A 622 51.68 23.78 -55.08
CA THR A 622 53.12 23.61 -54.88
C THR A 622 53.57 24.22 -53.55
N ALA A 623 53.14 25.44 -53.23
CA ALA A 623 53.50 26.11 -51.99
C ALA A 623 53.02 25.35 -50.77
N ILE A 624 51.76 24.87 -50.76
CA ILE A 624 51.21 24.00 -49.70
C ILE A 624 52.07 22.74 -49.54
N GLY A 625 52.47 22.10 -50.64
CA GLY A 625 53.34 20.93 -50.59
C GLY A 625 54.74 21.17 -50.04
N GLN A 626 55.24 22.42 -50.08
CA GLN A 626 56.55 22.80 -49.55
C GLN A 626 56.54 23.27 -48.09
N VAL A 627 55.38 23.31 -47.44
CA VAL A 627 55.25 23.85 -46.08
C VAL A 627 56.01 23.03 -45.02
N ASN A 628 56.43 21.79 -45.34
CA ASN A 628 57.28 20.86 -44.55
C ASN A 628 56.77 20.45 -43.16
N LEU A 629 55.74 21.12 -42.63
CA LEU A 629 55.06 20.78 -41.37
C LEU A 629 53.57 21.06 -41.53
N SER A 630 52.73 20.04 -41.32
CA SER A 630 51.27 20.18 -41.42
C SER A 630 50.68 21.20 -40.43
N THR A 631 51.38 21.49 -39.32
CA THR A 631 50.98 22.49 -38.31
C THR A 631 50.97 23.95 -38.80
N LYS A 632 51.41 24.20 -40.04
CA LYS A 632 51.41 25.52 -40.69
C LYS A 632 50.25 25.70 -41.68
N VAL A 633 49.39 24.71 -41.83
CA VAL A 633 48.17 24.80 -42.66
C VAL A 633 46.96 24.15 -41.96
N ASP A 634 47.10 23.80 -40.68
CA ASP A 634 46.08 23.10 -39.89
C ASP A 634 44.99 24.03 -39.33
N THR A 635 44.98 25.30 -39.73
CA THR A 635 43.88 26.25 -39.47
C THR A 635 43.65 27.10 -40.72
N LEU A 636 42.44 27.63 -40.87
CA LEU A 636 42.01 28.45 -42.00
C LEU A 636 42.92 29.66 -42.17
N MET A 637 43.25 30.35 -41.07
CA MET A 637 44.14 31.51 -41.08
C MET A 637 45.55 31.17 -41.59
N LYS A 638 46.13 30.05 -41.11
CA LYS A 638 47.47 29.64 -41.50
C LYS A 638 47.50 29.21 -42.98
N LEU A 639 46.51 28.46 -43.43
CA LEU A 639 46.36 28.05 -44.82
C LEU A 639 46.19 29.26 -45.75
N GLN A 640 45.34 30.23 -45.39
CA GLN A 640 45.15 31.47 -46.15
C GLN A 640 46.46 32.27 -46.28
N GLY A 641 47.30 32.30 -45.24
CA GLY A 641 48.61 32.93 -45.29
C GLY A 641 49.56 32.31 -46.33
N VAL A 642 49.58 30.98 -46.43
CA VAL A 642 50.35 30.25 -47.46
C VAL A 642 49.82 30.57 -48.86
N VAL A 643 48.50 30.55 -49.05
CA VAL A 643 47.87 30.83 -50.35
C VAL A 643 48.13 32.26 -50.82
N SER A 644 47.94 33.25 -49.95
CA SER A 644 48.17 34.67 -50.30
C SER A 644 49.61 34.96 -50.71
N THR A 645 50.58 34.22 -50.18
CA THR A 645 52.00 34.35 -50.56
C THR A 645 52.31 33.69 -51.91
N ALA A 646 51.56 32.65 -52.29
CA ALA A 646 51.82 31.84 -53.48
C ALA A 646 51.00 32.26 -54.71
N ALA A 647 49.95 33.06 -54.50
CA ALA A 647 49.04 33.55 -55.54
C ALA A 647 49.45 34.92 -56.15
N THR A 648 50.50 35.56 -55.61
CA THR A 648 51.18 36.73 -56.17
C THR A 648 52.23 36.32 -57.20
#